data_AF-A0A5N5QLE4-F1
#
_entry.id   AF-A0A5N5QLE4-F1
#
_cell.length_a   1.000
_cell.length_b   1.000
_cell.length_c   1.000
_cell.angle_alpha   90.00
_cell.angle_beta   90.00
_cell.angle_gamma   90.00
#
_symmetry.space_group_name_H-M   'P 1'
#
loop_
_entity.id
_entity.type
_entity.pdbx_description
1 polymer ?
#
loop_
_entity_poly.entity_id
_entity_poly.type
_entity_poly.pdbx_seq_one_letter_code
_entity_poly.pdbx_strand_id
1 'polypeptide(L)'
;MFYVIGLGLCDEKDITVRGLEAVKKCSRVYLEAYTSILLVDKEKLESFYGKPIITAYRETVETESDEILHNAKDEDVALLVVGDPFGWGLDNLAVLYGSLKLLDLSATTHTDMLLRARELGIPTTVIHNASIMNAVGACGLQLYNFGQTVSLPFYTESWKPDSWYDRVAENIEKGMHTLVLLDIKVREQSEENMARGRKIYEPPRYMNPVTAVSQILESEAIRTASVSSGDPKVHGSLHPDKTLVIALSRVGSPDKQRIVCGTLKQLSELSEQDFGEPLFSIVIVGKRLHELEVQYAEPWAVDKAEWRLVAREVYGARLDVHHAVPAKPLIRHAPRSVKSTASTIKLRLPTARSAVLKNWSCLAKSLHYLLPTTTTALTMVVLTDSDPSSPTKSQQTWPPPPGPSQPSSQSPQPHYGAVLRSEDAYFAPPPAYAQNSDASAPLLPGPPQKATPRPSVAKRFCSAFCYAIIILIVLSILKGLSSGGFGFDSISRDNHPRAEDGHVVSCSDVWSGDYTTVQMNGVFPATIPGYPVFTTSKSYSFPINSSLHYLVARGALSSGVVIVRGSEKADRERIGVEVVVRYHNQQSLNRARICELTKPEGGVGLGIYTPSTIVKFGQKEDEQLDFTVTLTLPISAQSVLGLNAFATKVQNFRHSFEDLGDRVHFEHLSLKGTNGAVEVDDLFVSQGSIDTSNAKINGKFHATDSLVLGTSNGAVEVDVSVTNDDTHKASNLILRTSNARISAIISLLTTHNDRPQPKGGHFNVRATTSNGRMDIKLPSSPVDSLLDMEAFTSNNNADVSLHAAYEGSYYLASSGSVEVDNEHARDPSGKGRHRTVINSISTRKLIAGSIFWGNEWDHDKNAETGRVIVSTSNRFFEGIA
;
A
#
# COMPACT_ATOMS: atom_id res chain seq x y z
N MET A 1 -13.81 30.15 -4.81
CA MET A 1 -13.11 28.85 -4.59
C MET A 1 -12.06 29.04 -3.50
N PHE A 2 -11.97 28.10 -2.55
CA PHE A 2 -10.90 28.10 -1.55
C PHE A 2 -9.73 27.21 -1.99
N TYR A 3 -8.55 27.79 -2.16
CA TYR A 3 -7.32 27.11 -2.53
C TYR A 3 -6.41 26.91 -1.32
N VAL A 4 -5.83 25.72 -1.13
CA VAL A 4 -4.74 25.49 -0.17
C VAL A 4 -3.49 25.10 -0.96
N ILE A 5 -2.42 25.89 -0.82
CA ILE A 5 -1.30 25.91 -1.77
C ILE A 5 0.03 25.72 -1.04
N GLY A 6 0.76 24.65 -1.37
CA GLY A 6 2.11 24.43 -0.88
C GLY A 6 3.13 25.37 -1.53
N LEU A 7 3.93 26.05 -0.71
CA LEU A 7 4.99 26.94 -1.15
C LEU A 7 6.33 26.24 -1.42
N GLY A 8 6.51 25.00 -0.95
CA GLY A 8 7.83 24.35 -0.94
C GLY A 8 8.71 24.86 0.21
N LEU A 9 10.04 24.76 0.10
CA LEU A 9 10.90 24.61 1.28
C LEU A 9 11.90 25.76 1.54
N CYS A 10 12.30 26.51 0.51
CA CYS A 10 13.38 27.49 0.60
C CYS A 10 12.97 28.94 0.32
N ASP A 11 12.47 29.24 -0.89
CA ASP A 11 12.17 30.63 -1.30
C ASP A 11 10.88 30.78 -2.13
N GLU A 12 10.53 32.01 -2.50
CA GLU A 12 9.32 32.38 -3.25
C GLU A 12 9.13 31.66 -4.60
N LYS A 13 10.17 31.02 -5.14
CA LYS A 13 10.17 30.34 -6.44
C LYS A 13 9.96 28.83 -6.33
N ASP A 14 10.00 28.26 -5.12
CA ASP A 14 9.67 26.85 -4.90
C ASP A 14 8.17 26.58 -5.11
N ILE A 15 7.32 27.61 -5.09
CA ILE A 15 5.89 27.50 -5.43
C ILE A 15 5.72 26.90 -6.83
N THR A 16 4.85 25.88 -6.95
CA THR A 16 4.57 25.32 -8.28
C THR A 16 3.94 26.36 -9.21
N VAL A 17 4.16 26.23 -10.52
CA VAL A 17 3.55 27.13 -11.54
C VAL A 17 2.03 27.20 -11.37
N ARG A 18 1.37 26.05 -11.08
CA ARG A 18 -0.06 25.98 -10.79
C ARG A 18 -0.44 26.79 -9.54
N GLY A 19 0.38 26.74 -8.49
CA GLY A 19 0.21 27.55 -7.29
C GLY A 19 0.32 29.04 -7.58
N LEU A 20 1.39 29.47 -8.26
CA LEU A 20 1.61 30.86 -8.63
C LEU A 20 0.48 31.44 -9.51
N GLU A 21 -0.04 30.63 -10.43
CA GLU A 21 -1.22 30.98 -11.23
C GLU A 21 -2.51 31.12 -10.40
N ALA A 22 -2.74 30.25 -9.42
CA ALA A 22 -3.89 30.33 -8.54
C ALA A 22 -3.83 31.57 -7.63
N VAL A 23 -2.67 31.83 -7.01
CA VAL A 23 -2.42 33.04 -6.19
C VAL A 23 -2.71 34.32 -6.98
N LYS A 24 -2.29 34.38 -8.25
CA LYS A 24 -2.54 35.55 -9.12
C LYS A 24 -4.02 35.74 -9.48
N LYS A 25 -4.83 34.68 -9.43
CA LYS A 25 -6.29 34.74 -9.66
C LYS A 25 -7.06 35.18 -8.40
N CYS A 26 -6.67 34.69 -7.21
CA CYS A 26 -7.39 34.91 -5.95
C CYS A 26 -7.57 36.39 -5.57
N SER A 27 -8.75 36.73 -5.03
CA SER A 27 -9.08 38.04 -4.45
C SER A 27 -8.33 38.29 -3.14
N ARG A 28 -8.23 37.26 -2.28
CA ARG A 28 -7.50 37.28 -1.00
C ARG A 28 -6.49 36.15 -0.93
N VAL A 29 -5.34 36.43 -0.33
CA VAL A 29 -4.23 35.49 -0.16
C VAL A 29 -3.76 35.57 1.28
N TYR A 30 -3.93 34.47 2.02
CA TYR A 30 -3.47 34.32 3.40
C TYR A 30 -2.16 33.52 3.39
N LEU A 31 -1.19 33.89 4.23
CA LEU A 31 0.04 33.13 4.47
C LEU A 31 0.02 32.63 5.90
N GLU A 32 -0.02 31.31 6.04
CA GLU A 32 0.18 30.65 7.32
C GLU A 32 1.62 30.85 7.81
N ALA A 33 1.79 31.20 9.09
CA ALA A 33 3.09 31.55 9.65
C ALA A 33 3.38 30.88 11.01
N TYR A 34 2.96 29.62 11.22
CA TYR A 34 3.16 28.94 12.51
C TYR A 34 3.45 27.43 12.50
N THR A 35 2.99 26.61 11.53
CA THR A 35 3.42 25.20 11.47
C THR A 35 4.83 25.03 10.91
N SER A 36 5.25 25.96 10.05
CA SER A 36 6.58 26.07 9.47
C SER A 36 6.78 27.52 8.99
N ILE A 37 8.04 27.95 8.81
CA ILE A 37 8.37 29.32 8.37
C ILE A 37 9.27 29.27 7.14
N LEU A 38 8.76 29.81 6.04
CA LEU A 38 9.57 30.19 4.88
C LEU A 38 10.37 31.44 5.29
N LEU A 39 11.68 31.30 5.45
CA LEU A 39 12.54 32.38 5.93
C LEU A 39 12.91 33.35 4.79
N VAL A 40 11.87 34.00 4.28
CA VAL A 40 11.83 35.03 3.24
C VAL A 40 10.85 36.11 3.69
N ASP A 41 11.24 37.38 3.56
CA ASP A 41 10.42 38.51 3.98
C ASP A 41 9.08 38.57 3.22
N LYS A 42 8.00 38.96 3.90
CA LYS A 42 6.63 38.97 3.34
C LYS A 42 6.54 39.85 2.10
N GLU A 43 7.25 40.96 2.11
CA GLU A 43 7.34 41.96 1.05
C GLU A 43 7.96 41.38 -0.24
N LYS A 44 8.88 40.41 -0.11
CA LYS A 44 9.48 39.69 -1.25
C LYS A 44 8.50 38.69 -1.88
N LEU A 45 7.68 38.02 -1.05
CA LEU A 45 6.57 37.18 -1.52
C LEU A 45 5.49 38.02 -2.22
N GLU A 46 5.05 39.13 -1.61
CA GLU A 46 4.08 40.06 -2.20
C GLU A 46 4.56 40.62 -3.55
N SER A 47 5.84 41.00 -3.63
CA SER A 47 6.47 41.51 -4.86
C SER A 47 6.54 40.46 -5.98
N PHE A 48 6.87 39.20 -5.67
CA PHE A 48 6.99 38.13 -6.67
C PHE A 48 5.62 37.56 -7.12
N TYR A 49 4.66 37.48 -6.20
CA TYR A 49 3.31 37.02 -6.49
C TYR A 49 2.43 38.11 -7.10
N GLY A 50 2.72 39.40 -6.86
CA GLY A 50 1.92 40.53 -7.36
C GLY A 50 0.57 40.67 -6.66
N LYS A 51 0.49 40.26 -5.39
CA LYS A 51 -0.70 40.26 -4.54
C LYS A 51 -0.32 40.66 -3.11
N PRO A 52 -1.16 41.41 -2.38
CA PRO A 52 -1.00 41.56 -0.94
C PRO A 52 -1.26 40.22 -0.23
N ILE A 53 -0.54 39.98 0.86
CA ILE A 53 -0.56 38.74 1.64
C ILE A 53 -0.96 39.04 3.09
N ILE A 54 -1.99 38.36 3.58
CA ILE A 54 -2.51 38.48 4.95
C ILE A 54 -1.85 37.39 5.80
N THR A 55 -1.04 37.76 6.80
CA THR A 55 -0.39 36.76 7.67
C THR A 55 -1.39 36.17 8.65
N ALA A 56 -1.65 34.87 8.53
CA ALA A 56 -2.50 34.09 9.43
C ALA A 56 -1.64 33.37 10.49
N TYR A 57 -2.01 33.54 11.76
CA TYR A 57 -1.34 32.92 12.91
C TYR A 57 -2.18 31.76 13.46
N ARG A 58 -1.66 31.00 14.43
CA ARG A 58 -2.33 29.83 15.02
C ARG A 58 -3.78 30.13 15.42
N GLU A 59 -4.00 31.27 16.09
CA GLU A 59 -5.34 31.71 16.49
C GLU A 59 -6.28 31.89 15.27
N THR A 60 -5.78 32.51 14.20
CA THR A 60 -6.55 32.83 12.97
C THR A 60 -6.91 31.58 12.16
N VAL A 61 -6.05 30.55 12.19
CA VAL A 61 -6.23 29.32 11.40
C VAL A 61 -7.05 28.27 12.16
N GLU A 62 -6.81 28.10 13.47
CA GLU A 62 -7.47 27.06 14.28
C GLU A 62 -8.79 27.55 14.90
N THR A 63 -8.82 28.78 15.41
CA THR A 63 -9.96 29.34 16.16
C THR A 63 -10.84 30.24 15.30
N GLU A 64 -10.23 31.16 14.53
CA GLU A 64 -10.94 32.23 13.81
C GLU A 64 -11.06 31.93 12.29
N SER A 65 -11.08 30.64 11.91
CA SER A 65 -11.05 30.16 10.51
C SER A 65 -12.14 30.76 9.61
N ASP A 66 -13.25 31.17 10.22
CA ASP A 66 -14.38 31.80 9.54
C ASP A 66 -13.98 33.10 8.83
N GLU A 67 -12.95 33.83 9.29
CA GLU A 67 -12.42 35.01 8.58
C GLU A 67 -11.78 34.62 7.23
N ILE A 68 -11.06 33.48 7.22
CA ILE A 68 -10.40 32.98 6.00
C ILE A 68 -11.44 32.42 5.03
N LEU A 69 -12.44 31.69 5.54
CA LEU A 69 -13.51 31.09 4.74
C LEU A 69 -14.63 32.06 4.34
N HIS A 70 -14.71 33.24 4.98
CA HIS A 70 -15.66 34.31 4.66
C HIS A 70 -15.66 34.63 3.16
N ASN A 71 -16.85 34.66 2.54
CA ASN A 71 -17.07 34.87 1.10
C ASN A 71 -16.30 33.93 0.13
N ALA A 72 -15.66 32.84 0.58
CA ALA A 72 -14.89 31.95 -0.31
C ALA A 72 -15.75 31.11 -1.28
N LYS A 73 -17.09 31.20 -1.17
CA LYS A 73 -18.06 30.74 -2.16
C LYS A 73 -18.06 31.63 -3.41
N ASP A 74 -18.13 32.94 -3.18
CA ASP A 74 -18.35 33.99 -4.18
C ASP A 74 -17.03 34.57 -4.71
N GLU A 75 -15.96 34.48 -3.93
CA GLU A 75 -14.60 34.91 -4.25
C GLU A 75 -13.61 33.74 -4.30
N ASP A 76 -12.51 33.93 -5.01
CA ASP A 76 -11.36 33.04 -4.93
C ASP A 76 -10.41 33.48 -3.82
N VAL A 77 -10.12 32.57 -2.89
CA VAL A 77 -9.31 32.80 -1.69
C VAL A 77 -8.22 31.73 -1.61
N ALA A 78 -6.97 32.12 -1.38
CA ALA A 78 -5.87 31.18 -1.17
C ALA A 78 -5.36 31.20 0.28
N LEU A 79 -5.05 30.03 0.82
CA LEU A 79 -4.18 29.83 1.98
C LEU A 79 -2.85 29.24 1.49
N LEU A 80 -1.75 29.92 1.81
CA LEU A 80 -0.38 29.49 1.51
C LEU A 80 0.21 28.77 2.72
N VAL A 81 0.71 27.56 2.50
CA VAL A 81 1.31 26.67 3.51
C VAL A 81 2.76 26.41 3.15
N VAL A 82 3.67 26.45 4.13
CA VAL A 82 5.09 26.19 3.90
C VAL A 82 5.33 24.68 3.77
N GLY A 83 6.01 24.26 2.70
CA GLY A 83 6.10 22.86 2.29
C GLY A 83 4.90 22.43 1.44
N ASP A 84 4.23 21.35 1.84
CA ASP A 84 3.01 20.81 1.21
C ASP A 84 1.83 20.84 2.21
N PRO A 85 0.59 21.15 1.80
CA PRO A 85 -0.57 21.23 2.69
C PRO A 85 -0.88 19.95 3.49
N PHE A 86 -0.56 18.79 2.92
CA PHE A 86 -0.65 17.47 3.56
C PHE A 86 0.72 16.82 3.68
N GLY A 87 1.78 17.63 3.82
CA GLY A 87 3.17 17.19 3.88
C GLY A 87 3.52 16.33 5.10
N TRP A 88 2.53 15.94 5.90
CA TRP A 88 2.58 15.17 7.14
C TRP A 88 1.38 14.19 7.21
N GLY A 89 1.52 12.99 6.64
CA GLY A 89 0.59 11.86 6.87
C GLY A 89 -0.63 11.77 5.94
N LEU A 90 -0.58 10.83 5.00
CA LEU A 90 -1.76 10.34 4.26
C LEU A 90 -2.41 9.13 4.96
N ASP A 91 -2.90 9.34 6.18
CA ASP A 91 -3.82 8.38 6.83
C ASP A 91 -5.25 8.59 6.30
N ASN A 92 -5.48 8.19 5.04
CA ASN A 92 -6.79 8.20 4.38
C ASN A 92 -7.75 7.12 4.94
N LEU A 93 -8.00 7.17 6.25
CA LEU A 93 -8.95 6.31 6.97
C LEU A 93 -9.83 7.07 7.98
N ALA A 94 -9.83 8.41 7.92
CA ALA A 94 -10.66 9.29 8.76
C ALA A 94 -12.07 9.55 8.20
N VAL A 95 -12.67 8.57 7.51
CA VAL A 95 -14.06 8.64 7.01
C VAL A 95 -14.82 7.35 7.34
N LEU A 96 -15.19 7.19 8.62
CA LEU A 96 -16.44 6.52 9.05
C LEU A 96 -16.70 6.61 10.56
N TYR A 97 -15.66 6.72 11.39
CA TYR A 97 -15.78 6.58 12.84
C TYR A 97 -15.72 7.92 13.57
N GLY A 98 -16.87 8.38 14.06
CA GLY A 98 -16.98 9.52 14.98
C GLY A 98 -16.31 9.20 16.32
N SER A 99 -15.07 9.64 16.50
CA SER A 99 -14.33 9.54 17.77
C SER A 99 -13.28 10.65 17.83
N LEU A 100 -13.73 11.84 18.24
CA LEU A 100 -12.86 13.00 18.46
C LEU A 100 -11.86 12.68 19.57
N LYS A 101 -10.59 12.49 19.22
CA LYS A 101 -9.51 12.21 20.17
C LYS A 101 -8.28 13.00 19.78
N LEU A 102 -7.96 14.03 20.57
CA LEU A 102 -6.92 15.01 20.26
C LEU A 102 -5.58 14.31 20.02
N LEU A 103 -4.95 14.66 18.91
CA LEU A 103 -3.56 14.33 18.59
C LEU A 103 -2.92 15.58 17.98
N ASP A 104 -2.75 16.60 18.83
CA ASP A 104 -2.29 17.94 18.42
C ASP A 104 -0.83 17.94 17.99
N LEU A 105 -0.60 17.70 16.69
CA LEU A 105 0.68 17.92 16.00
C LEU A 105 0.44 18.40 14.56
N SER A 106 0.11 19.69 14.41
CA SER A 106 0.23 20.55 13.21
C SER A 106 -0.40 20.15 11.85
N ALA A 107 -0.64 18.88 11.57
CA ALA A 107 -1.12 18.38 10.28
C ALA A 107 -2.65 18.27 10.20
N THR A 108 -3.31 18.20 11.35
CA THR A 108 -4.77 18.14 11.46
C THR A 108 -5.45 19.42 10.99
N THR A 109 -4.84 20.59 11.19
CA THR A 109 -5.48 21.89 10.96
C THR A 109 -5.85 22.17 9.50
N HIS A 110 -4.98 21.89 8.54
CA HIS A 110 -5.32 22.09 7.11
C HIS A 110 -6.40 21.11 6.63
N THR A 111 -6.44 19.92 7.21
CA THR A 111 -7.51 18.95 6.95
C THR A 111 -8.83 19.42 7.55
N ASP A 112 -8.82 19.93 8.78
CA ASP A 112 -9.97 20.53 9.47
C ASP A 112 -10.51 21.75 8.69
N MET A 113 -9.67 22.68 8.24
CA MET A 113 -10.12 23.79 7.38
C MET A 113 -10.82 23.32 6.10
N LEU A 114 -10.36 22.23 5.49
CA LEU A 114 -11.01 21.65 4.30
C LEU A 114 -12.32 20.91 4.64
N LEU A 115 -12.46 20.39 5.87
CA LEU A 115 -13.71 19.85 6.39
C LEU A 115 -14.72 20.97 6.68
N ARG A 116 -14.33 22.02 7.43
CA ARG A 116 -15.16 23.22 7.68
C ARG A 116 -15.62 23.85 6.36
N ALA A 117 -14.72 23.98 5.38
CA ALA A 117 -15.07 24.47 4.04
C ALA A 117 -16.08 23.56 3.32
N ARG A 118 -15.94 22.24 3.42
CA ARG A 118 -16.89 21.27 2.85
C ARG A 118 -18.26 21.32 3.53
N GLU A 119 -18.32 21.42 4.85
CA GLU A 119 -19.57 21.57 5.62
C GLU A 119 -20.31 22.85 5.25
N LEU A 120 -19.59 23.95 5.05
CA LEU A 120 -20.14 25.20 4.54
C LEU A 120 -20.56 25.13 3.05
N GLY A 121 -20.19 24.08 2.31
CA GLY A 121 -20.44 23.98 0.87
C GLY A 121 -19.59 24.93 0.03
N ILE A 122 -18.37 25.25 0.48
CA ILE A 122 -17.37 26.03 -0.26
C ILE A 122 -16.60 25.07 -1.19
N PRO A 123 -16.52 25.33 -2.50
CA PRO A 123 -15.65 24.58 -3.40
C PRO A 123 -14.18 24.74 -2.98
N THR A 124 -13.46 23.62 -2.83
CA THR A 124 -12.05 23.59 -2.39
C THR A 124 -11.13 23.01 -3.46
N THR A 125 -9.86 23.43 -3.47
CA THR A 125 -8.81 22.85 -4.34
C THR A 125 -7.46 22.87 -3.61
N VAL A 126 -6.75 21.74 -3.60
CA VAL A 126 -5.40 21.64 -3.02
C VAL A 126 -4.35 21.63 -4.13
N ILE A 127 -3.27 22.39 -3.94
CA ILE A 127 -2.12 22.45 -4.84
C ILE A 127 -0.88 22.00 -4.07
N HIS A 128 -0.43 20.80 -4.38
CA HIS A 128 0.70 20.13 -3.74
C HIS A 128 2.06 20.74 -4.10
N ASN A 129 3.07 20.45 -3.27
CA ASN A 129 4.46 20.83 -3.47
C ASN A 129 5.46 19.89 -2.75
N ALA A 130 6.73 20.27 -2.62
CA ALA A 130 7.73 19.53 -1.86
C ALA A 130 7.53 19.65 -0.34
N SER A 131 7.68 18.54 0.39
CA SER A 131 7.72 18.48 1.86
C SER A 131 9.11 18.05 2.33
N ILE A 132 9.42 18.31 3.61
CA ILE A 132 10.57 17.68 4.26
C ILE A 132 10.46 16.13 4.23
N MET A 133 9.24 15.57 4.24
CA MET A 133 9.00 14.11 4.20
C MET A 133 9.55 13.41 2.95
N ASN A 134 9.61 14.07 1.79
CA ASN A 134 10.24 13.55 0.59
C ASN A 134 11.62 14.18 0.31
N ALA A 135 11.83 15.45 0.67
CA ALA A 135 13.13 16.10 0.52
C ALA A 135 14.22 15.57 1.47
N VAL A 136 13.85 14.90 2.58
CA VAL A 136 14.77 14.17 3.48
C VAL A 136 15.70 13.21 2.73
N GLY A 137 15.28 12.68 1.57
CA GLY A 137 16.11 11.85 0.69
C GLY A 137 17.42 12.53 0.22
N ALA A 138 17.57 13.85 0.39
CA ALA A 138 18.82 14.57 0.19
C ALA A 138 19.99 14.06 1.07
N CYS A 139 19.72 13.37 2.18
CA CYS A 139 20.78 12.67 2.96
C CYS A 139 21.28 11.37 2.33
N GLY A 140 20.65 10.88 1.26
CA GLY A 140 20.99 9.62 0.59
C GLY A 140 20.37 8.36 1.17
N LEU A 141 19.60 8.47 2.26
CA LEU A 141 18.82 7.36 2.79
C LEU A 141 17.59 7.12 1.91
N GLN A 142 17.29 5.85 1.62
CA GLN A 142 16.19 5.43 0.78
C GLN A 142 14.85 5.76 1.44
N LEU A 143 13.98 6.54 0.78
CA LEU A 143 12.68 6.95 1.33
C LEU A 143 11.80 5.74 1.75
N TYR A 144 11.88 4.61 1.02
CA TYR A 144 11.19 3.37 1.37
C TYR A 144 11.69 2.66 2.64
N ASN A 145 12.83 3.09 3.21
CA ASN A 145 13.35 2.59 4.49
C ASN A 145 12.95 3.46 5.69
N PHE A 146 12.20 4.56 5.50
CA PHE A 146 11.70 5.38 6.60
C PHE A 146 10.45 4.77 7.25
N GLY A 147 10.37 4.87 8.57
CA GLY A 147 9.28 4.37 9.41
C GLY A 147 8.29 5.45 9.84
N GLN A 148 7.63 5.24 10.99
CA GLN A 148 6.76 6.27 11.57
C GLN A 148 7.58 7.52 11.91
N THR A 149 7.22 8.67 11.34
CA THR A 149 7.83 9.96 11.64
C THR A 149 7.34 10.50 12.98
N VAL A 150 8.20 11.22 13.71
CA VAL A 150 7.91 11.75 15.06
C VAL A 150 8.28 13.23 15.19
N SER A 151 7.67 13.92 16.15
CA SER A 151 8.04 15.28 16.54
C SER A 151 8.70 15.26 17.92
N LEU A 152 9.78 16.03 18.09
CA LEU A 152 10.50 16.22 19.35
C LEU A 152 10.18 17.61 19.93
N PRO A 153 9.30 17.71 20.95
CA PRO A 153 8.90 18.99 21.56
C PRO A 153 10.02 19.56 22.45
N PHE A 154 10.03 20.88 22.67
CA PHE A 154 10.90 21.49 23.70
C PHE A 154 10.55 20.95 25.10
N TYR A 155 11.58 20.59 25.87
CA TYR A 155 11.47 20.21 27.27
C TYR A 155 11.46 21.44 28.19
N THR A 156 10.67 21.38 29.26
CA THR A 156 10.71 22.34 30.37
C THR A 156 11.24 21.65 31.65
N GLU A 157 11.36 22.39 32.76
CA GLU A 157 11.73 21.79 34.05
C GLU A 157 10.67 20.80 34.57
N SER A 158 9.40 21.03 34.22
CA SER A 158 8.23 20.29 34.71
C SER A 158 7.66 19.28 33.70
N TRP A 159 7.94 19.45 32.41
CA TRP A 159 7.35 18.68 31.32
C TRP A 159 8.41 18.19 30.32
N LYS A 160 8.67 16.87 30.34
CA LYS A 160 9.65 16.18 29.50
C LYS A 160 9.02 14.93 28.85
N PRO A 161 8.18 15.10 27.82
CA PRO A 161 7.45 13.99 27.21
C PRO A 161 8.36 13.12 26.33
N ASP A 162 8.34 11.81 26.56
CA ASP A 162 9.18 10.84 25.86
C ASP A 162 8.39 9.87 24.95
N SER A 163 7.11 10.15 24.69
CA SER A 163 6.23 9.30 23.85
C SER A 163 6.70 9.15 22.40
N TRP A 164 7.54 10.05 21.91
CA TRP A 164 8.23 9.95 20.63
C TRP A 164 9.27 8.80 20.62
N TYR A 165 9.88 8.50 21.77
CA TYR A 165 10.96 7.53 21.92
C TYR A 165 10.48 6.11 21.58
N ASP A 166 9.28 5.74 22.03
CA ASP A 166 8.70 4.41 21.79
C ASP A 166 8.55 4.10 20.29
N ARG A 167 8.27 5.14 19.47
CA ARG A 167 8.13 5.00 18.01
C ARG A 167 9.47 4.97 17.28
N VAL A 168 10.46 5.72 17.78
CA VAL A 168 11.85 5.57 17.33
C VAL A 168 12.36 4.15 17.60
N ALA A 169 12.07 3.59 18.79
CA ALA A 169 12.44 2.22 19.15
C ALA A 169 11.74 1.18 18.25
N GLU A 170 10.43 1.31 18.02
CA GLU A 170 9.66 0.45 17.10
C GLU A 170 10.21 0.49 15.66
N ASN A 171 10.62 1.66 15.18
CA ASN A 171 11.29 1.79 13.88
C ASN A 171 12.66 1.09 13.88
N ILE A 172 13.48 1.28 14.92
CA ILE A 172 14.82 0.67 15.03
C ILE A 172 14.75 -0.86 15.10
N GLU A 173 13.79 -1.42 15.84
CA GLU A 173 13.54 -2.87 15.92
C GLU A 173 13.22 -3.45 14.54
N LYS A 174 12.31 -2.80 13.79
CA LYS A 174 11.98 -3.15 12.42
C LYS A 174 13.13 -2.85 11.44
N GLY A 175 14.09 -2.01 11.86
CA GLY A 175 15.28 -1.59 11.12
C GLY A 175 15.07 -0.38 10.20
N MET A 176 13.99 0.37 10.37
CA MET A 176 13.62 1.55 9.56
C MET A 176 14.26 2.83 10.11
N HIS A 177 14.63 3.78 9.24
CA HIS A 177 15.08 5.10 9.65
C HIS A 177 13.89 5.91 10.22
N THR A 178 14.15 6.81 11.16
CA THR A 178 13.11 7.69 11.73
C THR A 178 13.44 9.14 11.41
N LEU A 179 12.55 9.83 10.69
CA LEU A 179 12.58 11.29 10.62
C LEU A 179 12.01 11.84 11.94
N VAL A 180 12.80 12.71 12.57
CA VAL A 180 12.51 13.43 13.81
C VAL A 180 12.44 14.91 13.46
N LEU A 181 11.26 15.48 13.60
CA LEU A 181 10.99 16.88 13.29
C LEU A 181 11.04 17.70 14.59
N LEU A 182 11.72 18.84 14.54
CA LEU A 182 12.14 19.58 15.74
C LEU A 182 11.17 20.73 16.02
N ASP A 183 10.87 20.97 17.31
CA ASP A 183 9.84 21.94 17.72
C ASP A 183 10.12 23.37 17.25
N ILE A 184 9.03 24.11 16.97
CA ILE A 184 9.05 25.50 16.51
C ILE A 184 8.06 26.28 17.37
N LYS A 185 8.56 27.24 18.15
CA LYS A 185 7.74 28.18 18.92
C LYS A 185 7.68 29.51 18.19
N VAL A 186 6.56 29.77 17.51
CA VAL A 186 6.28 31.06 16.85
C VAL A 186 5.15 31.75 17.59
N ARG A 187 5.39 32.96 18.10
CA ARG A 187 4.39 33.74 18.86
C ARG A 187 3.64 32.90 19.91
N GLU A 188 4.36 32.07 20.66
CA GLU A 188 3.79 31.47 21.87
C GLU A 188 3.85 32.50 23.02
N GLN A 189 2.89 32.43 23.94
CA GLN A 189 2.90 33.20 25.18
C GLN A 189 3.59 32.35 26.25
N SER A 190 4.46 32.94 27.06
CA SER A 190 5.00 32.24 28.23
C SER A 190 3.86 31.81 29.17
N GLU A 191 4.05 30.70 29.91
CA GLU A 191 3.03 30.16 30.83
C GLU A 191 2.52 31.23 31.82
N GLU A 192 3.41 32.09 32.33
CA GLU A 192 3.06 33.21 33.22
C GLU A 192 2.17 34.28 32.55
N ASN A 193 2.40 34.58 31.26
CA ASN A 193 1.59 35.54 30.52
C ASN A 193 0.24 34.93 30.12
N MET A 194 0.23 33.67 29.67
CA MET A 194 -0.98 32.92 29.35
C MET A 194 -1.90 32.77 30.56
N ALA A 195 -1.37 32.35 31.71
CA ALA A 195 -2.11 32.23 32.98
C ALA A 195 -2.62 33.58 33.53
N ARG A 196 -2.15 34.71 32.99
CA ARG A 196 -2.60 36.08 33.32
C ARG A 196 -3.38 36.74 32.18
N GLY A 197 -3.71 36.03 31.11
CA GLY A 197 -4.45 36.56 29.95
C GLY A 197 -3.71 37.65 29.17
N ARG A 198 -2.39 37.73 29.29
CA ARG A 198 -1.56 38.77 28.66
C ARG A 198 -1.11 38.30 27.27
N LYS A 199 -1.62 38.94 26.21
CA LYS A 199 -1.15 38.72 24.82
C LYS A 199 0.25 39.32 24.57
N ILE A 200 1.24 38.85 25.34
CA ILE A 200 2.66 39.15 25.20
C ILE A 200 3.34 37.89 24.67
N TYR A 201 3.90 38.00 23.47
CA TYR A 201 4.44 36.88 22.71
C TYR A 201 5.98 36.84 22.77
N GLU A 202 6.55 35.64 22.87
CA GLU A 202 8.00 35.45 22.81
C GLU A 202 8.54 35.55 21.36
N PRO A 203 9.83 35.90 21.17
CA PRO A 203 10.48 35.85 19.86
C PRO A 203 10.53 34.41 19.33
N PRO A 204 10.48 34.18 18.00
CA PRO A 204 10.47 32.83 17.44
C PRO A 204 11.69 31.99 17.83
N ARG A 205 11.45 30.79 18.37
CA ARG A 205 12.47 29.84 18.81
C ARG A 205 12.34 28.51 18.06
N TYR A 206 13.34 28.19 17.26
CA TYR A 206 13.46 26.92 16.53
C TYR A 206 14.37 25.98 17.31
N MET A 207 13.98 24.72 17.49
CA MET A 207 14.86 23.73 18.12
C MET A 207 16.02 23.39 17.18
N ASN A 208 17.25 23.74 17.61
CA ASN A 208 18.47 23.39 16.89
C ASN A 208 18.90 21.93 17.15
N PRO A 209 19.75 21.33 16.29
CA PRO A 209 20.16 19.93 16.45
C PRO A 209 20.93 19.64 17.75
N VAL A 210 21.66 20.61 18.31
CA VAL A 210 22.36 20.48 19.61
C VAL A 210 21.35 20.25 20.73
N THR A 211 20.31 21.09 20.80
CA THR A 211 19.21 20.97 21.76
C THR A 211 18.47 19.64 21.59
N ALA A 212 18.15 19.28 20.35
CA ALA A 212 17.47 18.03 20.03
C ALA A 212 18.27 16.80 20.47
N VAL A 213 19.56 16.74 20.14
CA VAL A 213 20.45 15.64 20.54
C VAL A 213 20.61 15.61 22.07
N SER A 214 20.71 16.76 22.74
CA SER A 214 20.74 16.83 24.21
C SER A 214 19.47 16.24 24.85
N GLN A 215 18.28 16.57 24.34
CA GLN A 215 17.01 15.98 24.81
C GLN A 215 16.90 14.48 24.50
N ILE A 216 17.39 14.03 23.34
CA ILE A 216 17.44 12.60 22.97
C ILE A 216 18.35 11.83 23.94
N LEU A 217 19.51 12.40 24.30
CA LEU A 217 20.45 11.81 25.26
C LEU A 217 19.90 11.82 26.70
N GLU A 218 19.19 12.87 27.12
CA GLU A 218 18.47 12.87 28.41
C GLU A 218 17.41 11.76 28.46
N SER A 219 16.66 11.58 27.38
CA SER A 219 15.63 10.53 27.29
C SER A 219 16.23 9.13 27.26
N GLU A 220 17.32 8.90 26.52
CA GLU A 220 18.09 7.64 26.57
C GLU A 220 18.61 7.35 27.98
N ALA A 221 19.09 8.36 28.72
CA ALA A 221 19.57 8.19 30.09
C ALA A 221 18.44 7.81 31.06
N ILE A 222 17.29 8.49 30.99
CA ILE A 222 16.09 8.19 31.79
C ILE A 222 15.57 6.77 31.48
N ARG A 223 15.42 6.45 30.19
CA ARG A 223 14.94 5.13 29.73
C ARG A 223 15.96 4.00 30.01
N THR A 224 17.26 4.30 30.07
CA THR A 224 18.27 3.31 30.49
C THR A 224 18.29 3.11 32.00
N ALA A 225 18.05 4.15 32.80
CA ALA A 225 17.99 4.04 34.25
C ALA A 225 16.81 3.16 34.71
N SER A 226 15.63 3.30 34.11
CA SER A 226 14.43 2.54 34.49
C SER A 226 14.51 1.03 34.25
N VAL A 227 15.43 0.56 33.38
CA VAL A 227 15.77 -0.86 33.22
C VAL A 227 16.22 -1.48 34.55
N SER A 228 16.95 -0.72 35.37
CA SER A 228 17.52 -1.18 36.65
C SER A 228 16.47 -1.42 37.73
N SER A 229 15.24 -0.89 37.55
CA SER A 229 14.10 -1.08 38.45
C SER A 229 13.20 -2.28 38.10
N GLY A 230 13.48 -2.99 37.00
CA GLY A 230 12.74 -4.21 36.62
C GLY A 230 11.36 -3.98 36.00
N ASP A 231 11.06 -2.76 35.52
CA ASP A 231 9.84 -2.47 34.79
C ASP A 231 9.93 -3.03 33.34
N PRO A 232 9.04 -3.95 32.93
CA PRO A 232 9.18 -4.69 31.66
C PRO A 232 8.90 -3.86 30.39
N LYS A 233 8.68 -2.55 30.48
CA LYS A 233 8.30 -1.70 29.33
C LYS A 233 9.44 -1.00 28.60
N VAL A 234 10.68 -1.00 29.12
CA VAL A 234 11.73 -0.12 28.59
C VAL A 234 13.07 -0.82 28.45
N HIS A 235 13.73 -0.63 27.29
CA HIS A 235 15.17 -0.80 27.10
C HIS A 235 15.75 0.39 26.32
N GLY A 236 16.87 0.93 26.80
CA GLY A 236 17.65 1.95 26.09
C GLY A 236 18.11 1.44 24.72
N SER A 237 17.73 2.15 23.66
CA SER A 237 17.89 1.77 22.25
C SER A 237 18.72 2.78 21.44
N LEU A 238 19.04 3.95 22.02
CA LEU A 238 19.69 5.09 21.36
C LEU A 238 21.12 5.33 21.89
N HIS A 239 21.89 4.26 22.00
CA HIS A 239 23.25 4.28 22.56
C HIS A 239 24.19 5.34 21.90
N PRO A 240 24.82 6.25 22.67
CA PRO A 240 25.48 7.44 22.13
C PRO A 240 26.58 7.18 21.08
N ASP A 241 27.51 6.25 21.35
CA ASP A 241 28.63 5.91 20.45
C ASP A 241 28.26 4.92 19.32
N LYS A 242 26.98 4.53 19.20
CA LYS A 242 26.54 3.42 18.34
C LYS A 242 25.35 3.74 17.44
N THR A 243 24.54 4.72 17.81
CA THR A 243 23.41 5.19 17.01
C THR A 243 23.90 6.22 16.01
N LEU A 244 23.77 5.92 14.72
CA LEU A 244 24.04 6.88 13.66
C LEU A 244 22.84 7.83 13.50
N VAL A 245 23.16 9.11 13.30
CA VAL A 245 22.21 10.21 13.10
C VAL A 245 22.69 11.13 11.98
N ILE A 246 21.73 11.76 11.32
CA ILE A 246 21.96 12.79 10.30
C ILE A 246 21.13 14.02 10.67
N ALA A 247 21.79 15.14 10.96
CA ALA A 247 21.13 16.44 11.06
C ALA A 247 20.99 17.08 9.67
N LEU A 248 19.83 17.67 9.42
CA LEU A 248 19.44 18.29 8.16
C LEU A 248 18.96 19.72 8.42
N SER A 249 19.52 20.67 7.67
CA SER A 249 19.28 22.11 7.83
C SER A 249 19.03 22.74 6.46
N ARG A 250 18.01 23.61 6.35
CA ARG A 250 17.64 24.31 5.10
C ARG A 250 17.47 23.37 3.86
N VAL A 251 16.87 22.19 4.04
CA VAL A 251 16.70 21.23 2.94
C VAL A 251 15.94 21.86 1.77
N GLY A 252 16.49 21.74 0.57
CA GLY A 252 16.00 22.42 -0.65
C GLY A 252 16.74 23.72 -1.00
N SER A 253 17.46 24.34 -0.06
CA SER A 253 18.22 25.57 -0.33
C SER A 253 19.48 25.32 -1.19
N PRO A 254 19.73 26.11 -2.24
CA PRO A 254 20.89 25.90 -3.12
C PRO A 254 22.22 26.31 -2.48
N ASP A 255 22.20 27.21 -1.49
CA ASP A 255 23.35 27.84 -0.87
C ASP A 255 23.45 27.59 0.64
N LYS A 256 22.32 27.45 1.34
CA LYS A 256 22.28 27.26 2.80
C LYS A 256 22.02 25.82 3.26
N GLN A 257 21.70 24.87 2.36
CA GLN A 257 21.45 23.49 2.76
C GLN A 257 22.69 22.87 3.42
N ARG A 258 22.51 22.34 4.62
CA ARG A 258 23.58 21.68 5.37
C ARG A 258 23.13 20.31 5.87
N ILE A 259 24.02 19.34 5.71
CA ILE A 259 23.87 17.96 6.15
C ILE A 259 25.07 17.65 7.04
N VAL A 260 24.84 17.03 8.20
CA VAL A 260 25.88 16.64 9.15
C VAL A 260 25.57 15.23 9.67
N CYS A 261 26.48 14.28 9.44
CA CYS A 261 26.30 12.86 9.79
C CYS A 261 27.27 12.47 10.92
N GLY A 262 26.88 11.55 11.80
CA GLY A 262 27.77 11.05 12.86
C GLY A 262 27.09 10.09 13.81
N THR A 263 27.77 9.79 14.92
CA THR A 263 27.12 9.17 16.09
C THR A 263 26.35 10.22 16.91
N LEU A 264 25.37 9.80 17.71
CA LEU A 264 24.62 10.71 18.62
C LEU A 264 25.58 11.53 19.50
N LYS A 265 26.65 10.88 19.98
CA LYS A 265 27.72 11.52 20.74
C LYS A 265 28.47 12.58 19.93
N GLN A 266 28.94 12.26 18.73
CA GLN A 266 29.62 13.24 17.86
C GLN A 266 28.77 14.49 17.62
N LEU A 267 27.47 14.34 17.36
CA LEU A 267 26.57 15.48 17.16
C LEU A 267 26.30 16.26 18.46
N SER A 268 26.49 15.67 19.64
CA SER A 268 26.40 16.37 20.94
C SER A 268 27.67 17.17 21.29
N GLU A 269 28.79 16.90 20.62
CA GLU A 269 30.07 17.60 20.79
C GLU A 269 30.21 18.81 19.82
N LEU A 270 29.25 19.00 18.92
CA LEU A 270 29.20 20.11 17.94
C LEU A 270 28.51 21.37 18.48
N SER A 271 28.83 22.52 17.85
CA SER A 271 28.18 23.80 18.12
C SER A 271 26.97 24.05 17.20
N GLU A 272 26.12 25.01 17.55
CA GLU A 272 24.99 25.42 16.69
C GLU A 272 25.46 25.92 15.31
N GLN A 273 26.64 26.52 15.24
CA GLN A 273 27.26 27.04 14.01
C GLN A 273 27.67 25.92 13.04
N ASP A 274 27.79 24.67 13.51
CA ASP A 274 28.11 23.51 12.69
C ASP A 274 26.89 22.98 11.92
N PHE A 275 25.68 23.34 12.35
CA PHE A 275 24.42 23.00 11.67
C PHE A 275 23.90 24.15 10.79
N GLY A 276 24.15 25.40 11.17
CA GLY A 276 23.82 26.58 10.35
C GLY A 276 22.47 27.20 10.70
N GLU A 277 21.67 27.59 9.70
CA GLU A 277 20.39 28.28 9.91
C GLU A 277 19.19 27.31 10.01
N PRO A 278 18.16 27.61 10.83
CA PRO A 278 16.88 26.90 10.80
C PRO A 278 16.17 27.11 9.44
N LEU A 279 15.26 26.24 9.01
CA LEU A 279 14.67 25.10 9.73
C LEU A 279 15.54 23.84 9.76
N PHE A 280 15.29 23.00 10.76
CA PHE A 280 16.09 21.82 11.11
C PHE A 280 15.23 20.54 11.20
N SER A 281 15.84 19.39 10.92
CA SER A 281 15.32 18.05 11.23
C SER A 281 16.46 17.08 11.52
N ILE A 282 16.18 15.94 12.17
CA ILE A 282 17.15 14.88 12.42
C ILE A 282 16.61 13.56 11.85
N VAL A 283 17.47 12.75 11.25
CA VAL A 283 17.17 11.35 10.94
C VAL A 283 17.95 10.44 11.88
N ILE A 284 17.24 9.61 12.64
CA ILE A 284 17.82 8.51 13.41
C ILE A 284 17.91 7.28 12.48
N VAL A 285 19.12 6.78 12.25
CA VAL A 285 19.37 5.76 11.24
C VAL A 285 19.01 4.37 11.77
N GLY A 286 18.02 3.72 11.16
CA GLY A 286 17.62 2.34 11.43
C GLY A 286 18.54 1.27 10.85
N LYS A 287 18.37 0.03 11.33
CA LYS A 287 19.30 -1.10 11.07
C LYS A 287 19.38 -1.61 9.62
N ARG A 288 18.43 -1.31 8.73
CA ARG A 288 18.46 -1.69 7.30
C ARG A 288 19.28 -0.71 6.46
N LEU A 289 20.51 -0.45 6.87
CA LEU A 289 21.40 0.52 6.23
C LEU A 289 22.23 -0.14 5.12
N HIS A 290 21.99 0.26 3.88
CA HIS A 290 22.63 -0.26 2.68
C HIS A 290 23.98 0.42 2.40
N GLU A 291 24.92 -0.30 1.80
CA GLU A 291 26.30 0.16 1.58
C GLU A 291 26.40 1.45 0.74
N LEU A 292 25.44 1.68 -0.18
CA LEU A 292 25.35 2.92 -0.95
C LEU A 292 24.84 4.10 -0.11
N GLU A 293 23.94 3.88 0.84
CA GLU A 293 23.43 4.91 1.74
C GLU A 293 24.55 5.41 2.66
N VAL A 294 25.37 4.47 3.20
CA VAL A 294 26.56 4.80 3.99
C VAL A 294 27.56 5.64 3.18
N GLN A 295 27.86 5.22 1.94
CA GLN A 295 28.82 5.89 1.06
C GLN A 295 28.33 7.25 0.56
N TYR A 296 27.02 7.41 0.35
CA TYR A 296 26.43 8.68 -0.04
C TYR A 296 26.44 9.67 1.13
N ALA A 297 26.18 9.23 2.36
CA ALA A 297 26.16 10.07 3.56
C ALA A 297 27.57 10.41 4.12
N GLU A 298 28.57 9.56 3.86
CA GLU A 298 29.96 9.71 4.32
C GLU A 298 30.65 11.07 4.04
N PRO A 299 30.42 11.78 2.92
CA PRO A 299 31.02 13.09 2.68
C PRO A 299 30.72 14.12 3.77
N TRP A 300 29.55 14.02 4.42
CA TRP A 300 29.07 14.89 5.50
C TRP A 300 29.31 14.33 6.91
N ALA A 301 30.00 13.19 7.04
CA ALA A 301 30.31 12.62 8.35
C ALA A 301 31.41 13.41 9.08
N VAL A 302 31.17 13.70 10.38
CA VAL A 302 32.10 14.41 11.29
C VAL A 302 33.44 13.68 11.36
N ASP A 303 33.42 12.38 11.69
CA ASP A 303 34.54 11.47 11.43
C ASP A 303 34.09 10.36 10.47
N LYS A 304 34.75 10.30 9.31
CA LYS A 304 34.46 9.34 8.23
C LYS A 304 34.93 7.92 8.57
N ALA A 305 36.00 7.78 9.35
CA ALA A 305 36.47 6.49 9.83
C ALA A 305 35.51 5.92 10.89
N GLU A 306 35.04 6.74 11.84
CA GLU A 306 34.03 6.31 12.83
C GLU A 306 32.69 5.98 12.15
N TRP A 307 32.20 6.83 11.24
CA TRP A 307 30.99 6.58 10.45
C TRP A 307 31.04 5.22 9.74
N ARG A 308 32.14 4.93 9.02
CA ARG A 308 32.34 3.62 8.35
C ARG A 308 32.49 2.46 9.36
N LEU A 309 33.12 2.69 10.50
CA LEU A 309 33.32 1.66 11.54
C LEU A 309 31.99 1.26 12.18
N VAL A 310 31.19 2.24 12.61
CA VAL A 310 29.86 2.01 13.21
C VAL A 310 28.91 1.42 12.16
N ALA A 311 28.89 1.93 10.93
CA ALA A 311 28.08 1.34 9.85
C ALA A 311 28.44 -0.13 9.56
N ARG A 312 29.73 -0.50 9.66
CA ARG A 312 30.18 -1.90 9.51
C ARG A 312 29.78 -2.76 10.72
N GLU A 313 30.06 -2.30 11.94
CA GLU A 313 30.02 -3.13 13.15
C GLU A 313 28.67 -3.14 13.87
N VAL A 314 27.89 -2.06 13.74
CA VAL A 314 26.60 -1.86 14.42
C VAL A 314 25.41 -1.94 13.46
N TYR A 315 25.66 -1.85 12.15
CA TYR A 315 24.65 -1.93 11.07
C TYR A 315 24.95 -3.02 10.01
N GLY A 316 26.16 -3.59 9.98
CA GLY A 316 26.50 -4.74 9.12
C GLY A 316 26.84 -4.42 7.66
N ALA A 317 27.02 -3.14 7.30
CA ALA A 317 27.31 -2.72 5.93
C ALA A 317 28.72 -3.18 5.48
N ARG A 318 28.82 -3.84 4.32
CA ARG A 318 30.07 -4.42 3.80
C ARG A 318 30.84 -3.40 2.96
N LEU A 319 31.43 -2.44 3.64
CA LEU A 319 32.24 -1.40 3.02
C LEU A 319 33.59 -1.98 2.53
N ASP A 320 33.74 -2.13 1.21
CA ASP A 320 34.97 -2.63 0.59
C ASP A 320 36.20 -1.80 0.99
N VAL A 321 37.29 -2.48 1.36
CA VAL A 321 38.48 -1.86 1.98
C VAL A 321 39.45 -1.34 0.90
N HIS A 322 38.95 -0.46 0.05
CA HIS A 322 39.69 0.20 -1.03
C HIS A 322 39.43 1.71 -1.06
N HIS A 323 39.91 2.43 -0.04
CA HIS A 323 40.59 3.74 -0.17
C HIS A 323 40.98 4.32 1.21
N ALA A 324 42.01 3.76 1.84
CA ALA A 324 42.69 4.39 2.98
C ALA A 324 44.19 4.04 2.93
N VAL A 325 45.05 5.06 2.88
CA VAL A 325 46.52 4.90 2.91
C VAL A 325 47.10 5.75 4.04
N PRO A 326 47.29 5.19 5.24
CA PRO A 326 48.09 5.81 6.29
C PRO A 326 49.59 5.75 5.90
N ALA A 327 50.32 6.83 6.10
CA ALA A 327 51.76 6.86 5.85
C ALA A 327 52.52 5.94 6.83
N LYS A 328 53.57 5.26 6.34
CA LYS A 328 54.56 4.55 7.18
C LYS A 328 55.93 5.23 7.08
N PRO A 329 56.68 5.34 8.19
CA PRO A 329 57.95 6.06 8.21
C PRO A 329 59.09 5.31 7.51
N LEU A 330 60.09 6.07 7.06
CA LEU A 330 61.28 5.59 6.36
C LEU A 330 62.25 4.87 7.31
N ILE A 331 62.62 3.64 6.97
CA ILE A 331 63.89 3.01 7.40
C ILE A 331 64.62 2.51 6.15
N ARG A 332 65.94 2.71 6.08
CA ARG A 332 66.76 2.51 4.88
C ARG A 332 67.26 1.06 4.71
N HIS A 333 67.73 0.79 3.49
CA HIS A 333 68.50 -0.39 3.03
C HIS A 333 69.72 -0.71 3.95
N ALA A 334 70.40 -1.87 3.87
CA ALA A 334 70.78 -2.61 2.65
C ALA A 334 71.11 -4.13 2.92
N PRO A 335 71.84 -4.90 2.06
CA PRO A 335 71.26 -6.16 1.56
C PRO A 335 72.14 -7.42 1.73
N ARG A 336 71.62 -8.60 1.38
CA ARG A 336 72.41 -9.72 0.81
C ARG A 336 71.55 -10.71 0.04
N SER A 337 72.20 -11.52 -0.78
CA SER A 337 71.61 -12.41 -1.80
C SER A 337 72.21 -13.83 -1.72
N VAL A 338 71.74 -14.72 -2.62
CA VAL A 338 72.34 -16.01 -3.07
C VAL A 338 71.62 -17.33 -2.63
N LYS A 339 70.81 -17.83 -3.59
CA LYS A 339 70.64 -19.23 -4.08
C LYS A 339 70.34 -20.42 -3.14
N SER A 340 69.33 -21.21 -3.58
CA SER A 340 69.25 -22.70 -3.65
C SER A 340 69.42 -23.54 -2.37
N THR A 341 68.69 -24.64 -2.14
CA THR A 341 68.38 -25.73 -3.11
C THR A 341 66.98 -26.35 -2.93
N ALA A 342 66.54 -27.12 -3.93
CA ALA A 342 65.34 -27.95 -3.84
C ALA A 342 65.65 -29.38 -3.34
N SER A 343 64.66 -30.02 -2.72
CA SER A 343 64.62 -31.48 -2.52
C SER A 343 63.21 -31.99 -2.80
N THR A 344 63.09 -33.17 -3.42
CA THR A 344 61.82 -33.73 -3.90
C THR A 344 61.62 -35.14 -3.36
N ILE A 345 60.46 -35.41 -2.75
CA ILE A 345 59.97 -36.77 -2.51
C ILE A 345 58.51 -36.84 -3.00
N LYS A 346 58.14 -37.97 -3.62
CA LYS A 346 56.80 -38.26 -4.16
C LYS A 346 56.15 -39.39 -3.36
N LEU A 347 54.82 -39.37 -3.22
CA LEU A 347 53.87 -40.52 -3.29
C LEU A 347 52.45 -39.91 -3.14
N ARG A 348 51.55 -39.88 -4.13
CA ARG A 348 50.88 -40.94 -4.93
C ARG A 348 49.80 -41.72 -4.15
N LEU A 349 48.53 -41.43 -4.43
CA LEU A 349 47.35 -42.26 -4.14
C LEU A 349 46.49 -42.40 -5.42
N PRO A 350 45.62 -43.42 -5.55
CA PRO A 350 45.22 -43.95 -6.86
C PRO A 350 43.85 -43.49 -7.38
N THR A 351 43.64 -43.69 -8.68
CA THR A 351 42.36 -43.55 -9.39
C THR A 351 41.61 -44.87 -9.53
N ALA A 352 40.28 -44.86 -9.43
CA ALA A 352 39.40 -45.91 -9.95
C ALA A 352 38.20 -45.27 -10.70
N ARG A 353 37.61 -46.00 -11.66
CA ARG A 353 36.50 -45.55 -12.52
C ARG A 353 35.53 -46.70 -12.79
N SER A 354 34.28 -46.34 -13.10
CA SER A 354 33.31 -47.04 -13.97
C SER A 354 32.13 -47.77 -13.29
N ALA A 355 30.97 -47.72 -13.98
CA ALA A 355 29.67 -48.35 -13.71
C ALA A 355 28.99 -47.92 -12.39
N VAL A 356 27.66 -47.72 -12.28
CA VAL A 356 26.47 -47.85 -13.16
C VAL A 356 25.64 -46.56 -12.92
N LEU A 357 25.05 -45.80 -13.86
CA LEU A 357 24.45 -46.04 -15.19
C LEU A 357 23.05 -46.71 -15.21
N LYS A 358 22.13 -46.21 -14.38
CA LYS A 358 20.66 -46.35 -14.54
C LYS A 358 19.91 -45.21 -13.80
N ASN A 359 18.65 -45.01 -14.15
CA ASN A 359 17.66 -44.14 -13.48
C ASN A 359 17.92 -42.61 -13.47
N TRP A 360 18.35 -42.03 -14.60
CA TRP A 360 18.08 -40.62 -14.94
C TRP A 360 17.16 -40.57 -16.17
N SER A 361 15.87 -40.82 -15.96
CA SER A 361 14.87 -40.93 -17.02
C SER A 361 13.46 -40.56 -16.57
N CYS A 362 13.32 -39.42 -15.88
CA CYS A 362 12.06 -38.71 -15.66
C CYS A 362 12.35 -37.20 -15.49
N LEU A 363 11.33 -36.35 -15.62
CA LEU A 363 11.44 -34.87 -15.55
C LEU A 363 12.36 -34.22 -16.60
N ALA A 364 12.35 -34.75 -17.84
CA ALA A 364 12.95 -34.12 -19.03
C ALA A 364 11.93 -33.99 -20.18
N LYS A 365 10.70 -33.55 -19.86
CA LYS A 365 9.67 -33.10 -20.82
C LYS A 365 8.90 -31.91 -20.22
N SER A 366 8.34 -31.09 -21.10
CA SER A 366 7.43 -29.96 -20.78
C SER A 366 8.03 -28.75 -20.06
N LEU A 367 8.96 -28.02 -20.72
CA LEU A 367 8.89 -26.54 -20.74
C LEU A 367 9.75 -25.90 -21.87
N HIS A 368 9.23 -25.83 -23.10
CA HIS A 368 9.63 -24.84 -24.12
C HIS A 368 8.62 -24.76 -25.27
N TYR A 369 8.44 -23.55 -25.80
CA TYR A 369 7.44 -23.15 -26.82
C TYR A 369 5.96 -23.24 -26.35
N LEU A 370 5.07 -22.29 -26.69
CA LEU A 370 5.18 -21.12 -27.57
C LEU A 370 4.83 -19.79 -26.88
N LEU A 371 5.33 -18.70 -27.44
CA LEU A 371 4.68 -17.38 -27.40
C LEU A 371 3.48 -17.36 -28.36
N PRO A 372 2.26 -17.01 -27.92
CA PRO A 372 1.19 -16.62 -28.83
C PRO A 372 1.25 -15.10 -29.11
N THR A 373 1.64 -14.72 -30.33
CA THR A 373 1.37 -13.37 -30.83
C THR A 373 -0.09 -13.29 -31.29
N THR A 374 -0.99 -12.86 -30.41
CA THR A 374 -2.42 -12.71 -30.71
C THR A 374 -2.87 -11.25 -30.57
N THR A 375 -3.31 -10.66 -31.67
CA THR A 375 -4.00 -9.36 -31.70
C THR A 375 -5.27 -9.40 -30.85
N THR A 376 -5.45 -8.42 -29.97
CA THR A 376 -6.71 -8.24 -29.25
C THR A 376 -7.80 -7.63 -30.13
N ALA A 377 -8.93 -8.35 -30.22
CA ALA A 377 -10.27 -7.80 -30.37
C ALA A 377 -10.87 -7.55 -28.97
N LEU A 378 -11.92 -6.74 -28.86
CA LEU A 378 -12.63 -6.47 -27.61
C LEU A 378 -14.11 -6.41 -27.94
N THR A 379 -14.79 -7.54 -27.81
CA THR A 379 -16.17 -7.73 -28.28
C THR A 379 -17.11 -7.83 -27.10
N MET A 380 -17.82 -6.73 -26.79
CA MET A 380 -19.10 -6.83 -26.07
C MET A 380 -20.03 -7.76 -26.87
N VAL A 381 -20.83 -8.61 -26.20
CA VAL A 381 -21.85 -9.46 -26.85
C VAL A 381 -23.11 -9.51 -25.98
N VAL A 382 -24.28 -9.47 -26.61
CA VAL A 382 -25.59 -9.72 -25.97
C VAL A 382 -26.10 -11.09 -26.40
N LEU A 383 -26.24 -12.03 -25.45
CA LEU A 383 -26.73 -13.39 -25.74
C LEU A 383 -28.10 -13.67 -25.13
N THR A 384 -28.85 -14.52 -25.81
CA THR A 384 -30.10 -15.15 -25.36
C THR A 384 -29.93 -16.69 -25.31
N ASP A 385 -30.98 -17.41 -24.92
CA ASP A 385 -30.87 -18.69 -24.23
C ASP A 385 -30.68 -19.97 -25.11
N SER A 386 -29.94 -20.93 -24.55
CA SER A 386 -29.83 -22.40 -24.79
C SER A 386 -29.91 -23.05 -26.20
N ASP A 387 -28.75 -23.61 -26.64
CA ASP A 387 -28.46 -25.04 -26.98
C ASP A 387 -29.40 -25.94 -27.86
N PRO A 388 -28.90 -27.04 -28.48
CA PRO A 388 -27.63 -27.23 -29.21
C PRO A 388 -27.75 -28.11 -30.51
N SER A 389 -26.80 -28.06 -31.45
CA SER A 389 -26.41 -29.21 -32.33
C SER A 389 -25.28 -28.90 -33.35
N SER A 390 -24.68 -29.97 -33.92
CA SER A 390 -23.60 -29.98 -34.94
C SER A 390 -23.77 -31.25 -35.82
N PRO A 391 -22.93 -31.57 -36.86
CA PRO A 391 -21.94 -30.78 -37.61
C PRO A 391 -22.02 -30.94 -39.17
N THR A 392 -21.31 -30.11 -39.97
CA THR A 392 -20.74 -30.56 -41.29
C THR A 392 -19.53 -29.73 -41.75
N LYS A 393 -18.79 -30.22 -42.76
CA LYS A 393 -17.54 -29.65 -43.32
C LYS A 393 -17.71 -29.20 -44.78
N SER A 394 -17.01 -28.13 -45.18
CA SER A 394 -16.22 -27.97 -46.45
C SER A 394 -15.56 -26.57 -46.47
N GLN A 395 -14.27 -26.39 -46.81
CA GLN A 395 -13.70 -26.05 -48.15
C GLN A 395 -14.35 -24.81 -48.82
N GLN A 396 -13.64 -23.88 -49.49
CA GLN A 396 -12.44 -24.06 -50.34
C GLN A 396 -11.66 -22.74 -50.67
N THR A 397 -10.32 -22.84 -50.83
CA THR A 397 -9.38 -22.07 -51.72
C THR A 397 -9.30 -20.52 -51.84
N TRP A 398 -8.06 -20.04 -52.08
CA TRP A 398 -7.65 -18.68 -52.50
C TRP A 398 -7.62 -18.52 -54.04
N PRO A 399 -7.50 -17.28 -54.57
CA PRO A 399 -6.36 -16.95 -55.46
C PRO A 399 -5.60 -15.62 -55.13
N PRO A 400 -4.43 -15.34 -55.76
CA PRO A 400 -3.49 -14.24 -55.41
C PRO A 400 -3.53 -12.99 -56.33
N PRO A 401 -2.75 -11.90 -56.04
CA PRO A 401 -2.88 -10.59 -56.69
C PRO A 401 -1.77 -10.23 -57.72
N PRO A 402 -1.96 -9.13 -58.48
CA PRO A 402 -0.87 -8.38 -59.12
C PRO A 402 -0.82 -6.88 -58.72
N GLY A 403 0.36 -6.26 -58.89
CA GLY A 403 0.54 -4.80 -59.06
C GLY A 403 1.31 -4.55 -60.38
N PRO A 404 2.11 -3.48 -60.54
CA PRO A 404 2.19 -2.21 -59.79
C PRO A 404 2.21 -0.94 -60.71
N SER A 405 2.07 0.27 -60.15
CA SER A 405 2.41 1.52 -60.87
C SER A 405 2.63 2.76 -59.96
N GLN A 406 3.37 3.74 -60.48
CA GLN A 406 3.70 5.10 -59.97
C GLN A 406 3.73 6.06 -61.19
N PRO A 407 3.96 7.40 -61.11
CA PRO A 407 4.18 8.32 -59.96
C PRO A 407 3.31 9.61 -59.99
N SER A 408 3.68 10.64 -59.19
CA SER A 408 3.29 12.09 -59.26
C SER A 408 1.86 12.49 -58.83
N SER A 409 1.57 13.69 -58.28
CA SER A 409 2.39 14.77 -57.65
C SER A 409 1.51 15.86 -56.99
N GLN A 410 1.93 16.43 -55.83
CA GLN A 410 1.62 17.77 -55.22
C GLN A 410 0.15 18.28 -55.19
N SER A 411 -0.39 18.96 -54.17
CA SER A 411 0.05 20.17 -53.41
C SER A 411 -0.95 20.42 -52.23
N PRO A 412 -1.03 21.56 -51.50
CA PRO A 412 -0.09 22.67 -51.27
C PRO A 412 0.08 23.06 -49.75
N GLN A 413 0.89 24.10 -49.48
CA GLN A 413 0.78 25.02 -48.33
C GLN A 413 0.69 26.47 -48.84
N PRO A 414 0.18 27.43 -48.04
CA PRO A 414 0.44 28.85 -48.21
C PRO A 414 1.28 29.47 -47.05
N HIS A 415 2.12 30.46 -47.38
CA HIS A 415 2.94 31.24 -46.43
C HIS A 415 2.30 32.59 -46.04
N TYR A 416 2.80 33.25 -44.99
CA TYR A 416 3.38 34.61 -44.97
C TYR A 416 3.80 34.96 -43.52
N GLY A 417 4.83 35.76 -43.21
CA GLY A 417 5.84 36.46 -44.02
C GLY A 417 6.94 37.06 -43.12
N ALA A 418 8.02 37.64 -43.68
CA ALA A 418 9.14 38.21 -42.91
C ALA A 418 9.85 39.39 -43.62
N VAL A 419 10.40 40.33 -42.84
CA VAL A 419 11.18 41.54 -43.25
C VAL A 419 12.20 41.82 -42.11
N LEU A 420 13.51 41.60 -42.31
CA LEU A 420 14.60 42.57 -42.64
C LEU A 420 14.83 43.67 -41.57
N ARG A 421 16.06 44.12 -41.23
CA ARG A 421 17.44 43.98 -41.80
C ARG A 421 18.45 43.90 -40.60
N SER A 422 19.76 44.20 -40.52
CA SER A 422 20.94 44.69 -41.30
C SER A 422 22.16 44.69 -40.33
N GLU A 423 23.47 44.59 -40.63
CA GLU A 423 24.33 44.04 -41.72
C GLU A 423 25.83 44.12 -41.27
N ASP A 424 26.77 43.54 -42.04
CA ASP A 424 28.26 43.66 -42.04
C ASP A 424 29.13 43.67 -40.75
N ALA A 425 30.06 42.69 -40.67
CA ALA A 425 31.50 42.91 -40.36
C ALA A 425 32.37 41.66 -40.65
N TYR A 426 33.52 41.83 -41.32
CA TYR A 426 34.59 40.82 -41.42
C TYR A 426 35.58 40.94 -40.24
N PHE A 427 36.35 39.88 -39.93
CA PHE A 427 37.84 39.93 -39.94
C PHE A 427 38.51 38.56 -39.76
N ALA A 428 39.72 38.42 -40.31
CA ALA A 428 40.64 37.28 -40.17
C ALA A 428 41.74 37.59 -39.12
N PRO A 429 42.53 36.60 -38.64
CA PRO A 429 43.26 36.74 -37.37
C PRO A 429 44.63 37.46 -37.47
N PRO A 430 45.09 38.11 -36.38
CA PRO A 430 46.47 38.60 -36.23
C PRO A 430 47.47 37.48 -35.87
N PRO A 431 48.77 37.64 -36.18
CA PRO A 431 49.78 36.59 -36.03
C PRO A 431 50.59 36.62 -34.71
N ALA A 432 51.57 35.73 -34.62
CA ALA A 432 52.32 35.33 -33.42
C ALA A 432 53.23 36.38 -32.74
N TYR A 433 53.51 36.12 -31.46
CA TYR A 433 54.76 36.46 -30.78
C TYR A 433 55.47 35.16 -30.35
N ALA A 434 56.79 35.19 -30.17
CA ALA A 434 57.59 33.99 -29.86
C ALA A 434 58.84 34.31 -29.02
N GLN A 435 59.26 33.32 -28.21
CA GLN A 435 60.56 33.22 -27.49
C GLN A 435 60.78 34.26 -26.36
N ASN A 436 61.46 33.96 -25.24
CA ASN A 436 62.05 32.72 -24.65
C ASN A 436 61.97 32.87 -23.10
N SER A 437 62.06 31.83 -22.25
CA SER A 437 63.30 31.06 -21.99
C SER A 437 63.08 29.75 -21.18
N ASP A 438 64.11 28.89 -21.18
CA ASP A 438 64.07 27.50 -20.71
C ASP A 438 64.20 27.27 -19.19
N ALA A 439 63.62 26.16 -18.71
CA ALA A 439 64.01 25.49 -17.46
C ALA A 439 63.72 23.97 -17.44
N SER A 440 64.47 23.21 -18.26
CA SER A 440 64.94 21.82 -17.99
C SER A 440 63.96 20.65 -17.69
N ALA A 441 63.94 19.72 -18.66
CA ALA A 441 63.98 18.26 -18.49
C ALA A 441 62.69 17.45 -18.14
N PRO A 442 62.62 16.13 -18.48
CA PRO A 442 61.35 15.49 -18.87
C PRO A 442 60.90 14.26 -18.06
N LEU A 443 59.66 13.83 -18.29
CA LEU A 443 59.16 12.48 -17.99
C LEU A 443 58.74 11.76 -19.29
N LEU A 444 58.99 10.45 -19.36
CA LEU A 444 58.76 9.61 -20.56
C LEU A 444 57.33 9.02 -20.61
N PRO A 445 56.78 8.74 -21.80
CA PRO A 445 55.41 8.26 -21.98
C PRO A 445 55.23 6.76 -21.70
N GLY A 446 54.03 6.38 -21.26
CA GLY A 446 53.61 4.97 -21.12
C GLY A 446 53.21 4.32 -22.45
N PRO A 447 53.30 2.98 -22.57
CA PRO A 447 53.09 2.26 -23.83
C PRO A 447 51.59 2.05 -24.18
N PRO A 448 51.24 1.90 -25.48
CA PRO A 448 49.86 1.74 -25.92
C PRO A 448 49.30 0.33 -25.64
N GLN A 449 48.12 0.25 -25.03
CA GLN A 449 47.38 -1.01 -24.87
C GLN A 449 46.64 -1.39 -26.16
N LYS A 450 46.84 -2.62 -26.65
CA LYS A 450 46.05 -3.18 -27.76
C LYS A 450 44.67 -3.62 -27.25
N ALA A 451 43.62 -3.22 -27.96
CA ALA A 451 42.25 -3.67 -27.67
C ALA A 451 42.08 -5.17 -27.97
N THR A 452 41.55 -5.93 -27.00
CA THR A 452 41.15 -7.33 -27.19
C THR A 452 39.63 -7.43 -27.43
N PRO A 453 39.15 -8.33 -28.32
CA PRO A 453 37.72 -8.43 -28.63
C PRO A 453 36.90 -8.89 -27.42
N ARG A 454 35.86 -8.12 -27.05
CA ARG A 454 34.91 -8.51 -26.00
C ARG A 454 33.88 -9.51 -26.57
N PRO A 455 33.60 -10.66 -25.91
CA PRO A 455 32.55 -11.58 -26.35
C PRO A 455 31.15 -10.97 -26.16
N SER A 456 30.19 -11.44 -26.96
CA SER A 456 28.85 -10.86 -27.05
C SER A 456 28.05 -10.95 -25.74
N VAL A 457 27.14 -9.98 -25.55
CA VAL A 457 26.39 -9.74 -24.31
C VAL A 457 25.62 -11.00 -23.84
N ALA A 458 24.99 -11.73 -24.77
CA ALA A 458 24.27 -12.96 -24.46
C ALA A 458 25.14 -14.03 -23.76
N LYS A 459 26.41 -14.20 -24.18
CA LYS A 459 27.33 -15.15 -23.53
C LYS A 459 27.67 -14.73 -22.10
N ARG A 460 27.82 -13.42 -21.86
CA ARG A 460 28.03 -12.88 -20.50
C ARG A 460 26.78 -13.12 -19.64
N PHE A 461 25.59 -12.79 -20.14
CA PHE A 461 24.33 -12.99 -19.43
C PHE A 461 24.10 -14.48 -19.05
N CYS A 462 24.20 -15.40 -20.00
CA CYS A 462 24.05 -16.83 -19.72
C CYS A 462 25.08 -17.34 -18.69
N SER A 463 26.35 -16.89 -18.75
CA SER A 463 27.34 -17.27 -17.74
C SER A 463 26.96 -16.77 -16.34
N ALA A 464 26.55 -15.50 -16.21
CA ALA A 464 26.13 -14.91 -14.94
C ALA A 464 24.89 -15.61 -14.37
N PHE A 465 23.92 -15.96 -15.22
CA PHE A 465 22.71 -16.69 -14.83
C PHE A 465 23.02 -18.11 -14.33
N CYS A 466 23.92 -18.84 -15.01
CA CYS A 466 24.40 -20.14 -14.54
C CYS A 466 25.14 -20.03 -13.19
N TYR A 467 26.00 -19.02 -13.01
CA TYR A 467 26.68 -18.80 -11.72
C TYR A 467 25.69 -18.43 -10.61
N ALA A 468 24.68 -17.60 -10.88
CA ALA A 468 23.63 -17.26 -9.91
C ALA A 468 22.86 -18.49 -9.42
N ILE A 469 22.48 -19.40 -10.34
CA ILE A 469 21.81 -20.66 -9.98
C ILE A 469 22.73 -21.56 -9.13
N ILE A 470 24.01 -21.69 -9.49
CA ILE A 470 24.99 -22.48 -8.71
C ILE A 470 25.16 -21.88 -7.31
N ILE A 471 25.25 -20.55 -7.19
CA ILE A 471 25.35 -19.84 -5.90
C ILE A 471 24.10 -20.07 -5.05
N LEU A 472 22.89 -20.01 -5.63
CA LEU A 472 21.64 -20.28 -4.90
C LEU A 472 21.54 -21.72 -4.40
N ILE A 473 22.01 -22.71 -5.19
CA ILE A 473 22.09 -24.11 -4.77
C ILE A 473 23.08 -24.27 -3.62
N VAL A 474 24.30 -23.72 -3.74
CA VAL A 474 25.34 -23.78 -2.69
C VAL A 474 24.89 -23.09 -1.40
N LEU A 475 24.27 -21.91 -1.49
CA LEU A 475 23.71 -21.21 -0.33
C LEU A 475 22.58 -22.00 0.34
N SER A 476 21.74 -22.69 -0.43
CA SER A 476 20.68 -23.56 0.11
C SER A 476 21.24 -24.76 0.86
N ILE A 477 22.28 -25.40 0.32
CA ILE A 477 23.00 -26.51 0.98
C ILE A 477 23.69 -26.04 2.27
N LEU A 478 24.37 -24.89 2.24
CA LEU A 478 25.01 -24.29 3.42
C LEU A 478 23.99 -23.93 4.51
N LYS A 479 22.80 -23.44 4.14
CA LYS A 479 21.72 -23.11 5.09
C LYS A 479 21.18 -24.35 5.81
N GLY A 480 21.17 -25.51 5.15
CA GLY A 480 20.80 -26.79 5.76
C GLY A 480 21.87 -27.35 6.72
N LEU A 481 23.15 -27.02 6.50
CA LEU A 481 24.25 -27.41 7.37
C LEU A 481 24.36 -26.53 8.64
N SER A 482 24.00 -25.24 8.56
CA SER A 482 24.07 -24.32 9.70
C SER A 482 22.97 -24.47 10.76
N SER A 483 21.94 -25.29 10.52
CA SER A 483 20.81 -25.50 11.44
C SER A 483 20.99 -26.68 12.42
N GLY A 484 22.18 -27.29 12.48
CA GLY A 484 22.51 -28.40 13.39
C GLY A 484 23.43 -27.98 14.54
N GLY A 485 22.91 -27.26 15.55
CA GLY A 485 23.66 -26.85 16.74
C GLY A 485 22.75 -26.58 17.95
N PHE A 486 23.10 -27.13 19.11
CA PHE A 486 22.27 -27.12 20.33
C PHE A 486 22.40 -25.79 21.13
N GLY A 487 21.32 -25.32 21.77
CA GLY A 487 21.35 -24.08 22.56
C GLY A 487 20.03 -23.64 23.24
N PHE A 488 19.48 -24.50 24.11
CA PHE A 488 18.53 -24.20 25.21
C PHE A 488 17.47 -23.07 25.09
N ASP A 489 16.26 -23.49 24.73
CA ASP A 489 14.97 -23.23 25.40
C ASP A 489 14.66 -21.84 26.01
N SER A 490 13.86 -21.04 25.28
CA SER A 490 13.03 -19.98 25.85
C SER A 490 11.73 -19.78 25.03
N ILE A 491 10.72 -20.62 25.28
CA ILE A 491 9.41 -20.49 24.62
C ILE A 491 8.66 -19.25 25.14
N SER A 492 8.57 -18.21 24.32
CA SER A 492 7.71 -17.05 24.61
C SER A 492 6.24 -17.46 24.66
N ARG A 493 5.56 -17.18 25.78
CA ARG A 493 4.15 -17.55 26.04
C ARG A 493 3.15 -16.54 25.44
N ASP A 494 3.40 -16.16 24.19
CA ASP A 494 2.61 -15.18 23.43
C ASP A 494 1.34 -15.82 22.82
N ASN A 495 0.57 -16.56 23.65
CA ASN A 495 -0.68 -17.22 23.33
C ASN A 495 -1.85 -16.72 24.21
N HIS A 496 -1.83 -15.43 24.52
CA HIS A 496 -2.83 -14.74 25.34
C HIS A 496 -3.65 -13.74 24.49
N PRO A 497 -4.93 -13.47 24.85
CA PRO A 497 -5.73 -12.38 24.28
C PRO A 497 -5.06 -11.02 24.44
N ARG A 498 -5.20 -10.15 23.44
CA ARG A 498 -4.77 -8.74 23.52
C ARG A 498 -5.94 -7.85 23.92
N ALA A 499 -5.64 -6.65 24.44
CA ALA A 499 -6.67 -5.65 24.75
C ALA A 499 -7.49 -5.21 23.52
N GLU A 500 -6.97 -5.37 22.30
CA GLU A 500 -7.70 -5.14 21.03
C GLU A 500 -8.72 -6.26 20.69
N ASP A 501 -8.62 -7.43 21.32
CA ASP A 501 -9.47 -8.59 21.02
C ASP A 501 -10.78 -8.57 21.83
N GLY A 502 -10.71 -8.20 23.11
CA GLY A 502 -11.85 -8.08 24.03
C GLY A 502 -11.45 -8.31 25.48
N HIS A 503 -12.40 -8.11 26.40
CA HIS A 503 -12.27 -8.55 27.79
C HIS A 503 -12.45 -10.07 27.86
N VAL A 504 -11.59 -10.76 28.61
CA VAL A 504 -11.64 -12.22 28.76
C VAL A 504 -12.68 -12.61 29.79
N VAL A 505 -13.65 -13.45 29.41
CA VAL A 505 -14.62 -14.05 30.33
C VAL A 505 -14.09 -15.39 30.85
N SER A 506 -13.60 -16.24 29.95
CA SER A 506 -13.04 -17.55 30.28
C SER A 506 -11.94 -17.94 29.28
N CYS A 507 -11.00 -18.80 29.67
CA CYS A 507 -10.00 -19.40 28.78
C CYS A 507 -9.85 -20.90 29.05
N SER A 508 -9.42 -21.67 28.05
CA SER A 508 -9.02 -23.07 28.23
C SER A 508 -7.59 -23.17 28.75
N ASP A 509 -7.40 -23.31 30.06
CA ASP A 509 -6.08 -23.62 30.64
C ASP A 509 -5.69 -25.09 30.51
N VAL A 510 -6.68 -25.99 30.46
CA VAL A 510 -6.49 -27.41 30.16
C VAL A 510 -7.59 -27.86 29.19
N TRP A 511 -7.21 -28.65 28.18
CA TRP A 511 -8.15 -29.39 27.32
C TRP A 511 -8.61 -30.68 28.04
N SER A 512 -9.30 -30.52 29.18
CA SER A 512 -9.75 -31.61 30.05
C SER A 512 -11.27 -31.80 29.97
N GLY A 513 -11.68 -32.87 29.30
CA GLY A 513 -13.04 -33.39 29.18
C GLY A 513 -12.97 -34.76 28.51
N ASP A 514 -14.01 -35.59 28.64
CA ASP A 514 -13.96 -37.00 28.24
C ASP A 514 -13.58 -37.19 26.77
N TYR A 515 -12.35 -37.66 26.55
CA TYR A 515 -11.81 -37.89 25.22
C TYR A 515 -12.35 -39.20 24.66
N THR A 516 -13.28 -39.10 23.69
CA THR A 516 -13.52 -40.18 22.75
C THR A 516 -12.30 -40.34 21.84
N THR A 517 -11.28 -41.06 22.32
CA THR A 517 -10.25 -41.63 21.45
C THR A 517 -10.92 -42.62 20.51
N VAL A 518 -11.38 -42.13 19.36
CA VAL A 518 -11.85 -42.94 18.24
C VAL A 518 -10.64 -43.66 17.65
N GLN A 519 -10.22 -44.74 18.31
CA GLN A 519 -9.49 -45.79 17.61
C GLN A 519 -10.43 -46.29 16.51
N MET A 520 -10.06 -46.07 15.25
CA MET A 520 -10.73 -46.71 14.13
C MET A 520 -10.51 -48.22 14.26
N ASN A 521 -11.52 -48.92 14.78
CA ASN A 521 -11.51 -50.38 14.90
C ASN A 521 -11.14 -50.99 13.54
N GLY A 522 -10.06 -51.77 13.53
CA GLY A 522 -9.15 -51.79 12.38
C GLY A 522 -9.66 -52.47 11.12
N VAL A 523 -9.95 -51.66 10.08
CA VAL A 523 -9.94 -52.10 8.66
C VAL A 523 -9.24 -51.06 7.76
N PHE A 524 -8.18 -50.41 8.25
CA PHE A 524 -7.25 -49.64 7.41
C PHE A 524 -5.80 -49.94 7.81
N PRO A 525 -4.87 -50.13 6.84
CA PRO A 525 -3.46 -50.31 7.12
C PRO A 525 -2.83 -49.03 7.68
N ALA A 526 -1.71 -49.19 8.40
CA ALA A 526 -1.13 -48.12 9.21
C ALA A 526 -0.72 -46.86 8.43
N THR A 527 -0.99 -45.70 9.05
CA THR A 527 -0.32 -44.40 8.83
C THR A 527 -0.15 -43.96 7.36
N ILE A 528 -1.09 -43.16 6.87
CA ILE A 528 -0.78 -42.14 5.87
C ILE A 528 -0.01 -41.02 6.60
N PRO A 529 1.25 -40.70 6.23
CA PRO A 529 1.97 -39.60 6.86
C PRO A 529 1.30 -38.25 6.56
N GLY A 530 1.24 -37.35 7.55
CA GLY A 530 0.74 -35.98 7.37
C GLY A 530 -0.77 -35.76 7.57
N TYR A 531 -1.48 -36.65 8.26
CA TYR A 531 -2.85 -36.39 8.76
C TYR A 531 -2.93 -36.46 10.29
N PRO A 532 -3.58 -35.50 10.98
CA PRO A 532 -3.67 -35.48 12.44
C PRO A 532 -4.54 -36.63 12.97
N VAL A 533 -3.98 -37.37 13.93
CA VAL A 533 -4.53 -38.65 14.42
C VAL A 533 -5.48 -38.46 15.61
N PHE A 534 -5.30 -37.40 16.39
CA PHE A 534 -6.12 -37.11 17.58
C PHE A 534 -7.08 -35.95 17.30
N THR A 535 -8.18 -35.92 18.05
CA THR A 535 -9.19 -34.87 17.96
C THR A 535 -9.77 -34.62 19.36
N THR A 536 -10.02 -33.35 19.66
CA THR A 536 -10.77 -32.91 20.84
C THR A 536 -11.79 -31.86 20.39
N SER A 537 -12.88 -31.65 21.13
CA SER A 537 -13.80 -30.55 20.87
C SER A 537 -14.22 -29.83 22.15
N LYS A 538 -14.62 -28.57 22.00
CA LYS A 538 -15.19 -27.75 23.08
C LYS A 538 -16.30 -26.88 22.53
N SER A 539 -17.46 -26.95 23.18
CA SER A 539 -18.66 -26.21 22.78
C SER A 539 -18.88 -24.97 23.65
N TYR A 540 -19.30 -23.91 23.00
CA TYR A 540 -19.66 -22.61 23.55
C TYR A 540 -21.08 -22.24 23.06
N SER A 541 -21.75 -21.31 23.73
CA SER A 541 -23.12 -20.92 23.38
C SER A 541 -23.38 -19.45 23.70
N PHE A 542 -23.71 -18.66 22.67
CA PHE A 542 -23.83 -17.20 22.76
C PHE A 542 -25.28 -16.73 22.53
N PRO A 543 -25.78 -15.73 23.26
CA PRO A 543 -27.15 -15.23 23.08
C PRO A 543 -27.29 -14.47 21.75
N ILE A 544 -28.38 -14.72 21.02
CA ILE A 544 -28.64 -14.16 19.67
C ILE A 544 -28.77 -12.63 19.69
N ASN A 545 -29.30 -12.05 20.77
CA ASN A 545 -29.53 -10.60 20.90
C ASN A 545 -28.29 -9.78 21.30
N SER A 546 -27.09 -10.31 21.05
CA SER A 546 -25.83 -9.56 21.25
C SER A 546 -25.64 -8.53 20.13
N SER A 547 -25.02 -7.38 20.43
CA SER A 547 -24.79 -6.33 19.41
C SER A 547 -23.80 -6.76 18.32
N LEU A 548 -22.89 -7.68 18.65
CA LEU A 548 -21.91 -8.27 17.74
C LEU A 548 -21.58 -9.70 18.17
N HIS A 549 -21.58 -10.64 17.24
CA HIS A 549 -20.94 -11.95 17.39
C HIS A 549 -19.61 -11.96 16.63
N TYR A 550 -18.51 -12.39 17.24
CA TYR A 550 -17.20 -12.33 16.57
C TYR A 550 -16.24 -13.49 16.86
N LEU A 551 -15.34 -13.74 15.91
CA LEU A 551 -14.28 -14.74 15.99
C LEU A 551 -12.91 -14.12 15.66
N VAL A 552 -11.93 -14.30 16.53
CA VAL A 552 -10.53 -13.89 16.30
C VAL A 552 -9.62 -15.11 16.33
N ALA A 553 -8.59 -15.14 15.48
CA ALA A 553 -7.53 -16.15 15.56
C ALA A 553 -6.14 -15.52 15.41
N ARG A 554 -5.21 -15.90 16.29
CA ARG A 554 -3.83 -15.39 16.34
C ARG A 554 -2.80 -16.50 16.58
N GLY A 555 -1.60 -16.23 16.07
CA GLY A 555 -0.42 -17.08 16.22
C GLY A 555 -0.12 -17.93 14.99
N ALA A 556 1.06 -18.55 14.97
CA ALA A 556 1.59 -19.21 13.78
C ALA A 556 0.95 -20.58 13.49
N LEU A 557 0.21 -21.16 14.44
CA LEU A 557 -0.44 -22.46 14.32
C LEU A 557 -1.98 -22.38 14.29
N SER A 558 -2.57 -21.17 14.25
CA SER A 558 -4.02 -21.02 14.14
C SER A 558 -4.44 -21.07 12.67
N SER A 559 -4.84 -22.26 12.21
CA SER A 559 -5.30 -22.56 10.86
C SER A 559 -6.46 -23.55 10.83
N GLY A 560 -7.30 -23.51 9.79
CA GLY A 560 -8.38 -24.48 9.60
C GLY A 560 -9.58 -23.90 8.84
N VAL A 561 -10.79 -24.10 9.36
CA VAL A 561 -12.05 -23.68 8.73
C VAL A 561 -13.05 -23.12 9.75
N VAL A 562 -13.75 -22.06 9.36
CA VAL A 562 -14.93 -21.51 10.03
C VAL A 562 -16.14 -21.90 9.19
N ILE A 563 -17.02 -22.70 9.75
CA ILE A 563 -18.27 -23.16 9.13
C ILE A 563 -19.43 -22.42 9.79
N VAL A 564 -20.29 -21.80 8.99
CA VAL A 564 -21.55 -21.18 9.44
C VAL A 564 -22.70 -21.93 8.78
N ARG A 565 -23.64 -22.44 9.60
CA ARG A 565 -24.76 -23.26 9.13
C ARG A 565 -26.03 -23.07 9.93
N GLY A 566 -27.18 -23.37 9.34
CA GLY A 566 -28.47 -23.44 10.03
C GLY A 566 -28.74 -24.81 10.65
N SER A 567 -29.47 -24.87 11.76
CA SER A 567 -30.14 -26.08 12.25
C SER A 567 -31.49 -25.75 12.88
N GLU A 568 -32.55 -26.43 12.44
CA GLU A 568 -33.89 -26.36 13.06
C GLU A 568 -33.96 -27.01 14.45
N LYS A 569 -32.91 -27.77 14.83
CA LYS A 569 -32.80 -28.47 16.11
C LYS A 569 -31.93 -27.72 17.14
N ALA A 570 -31.44 -26.52 16.80
CA ALA A 570 -30.68 -25.69 17.72
C ALA A 570 -31.58 -24.94 18.71
N ASP A 571 -30.97 -24.46 19.80
CA ASP A 571 -31.62 -23.60 20.79
C ASP A 571 -32.05 -22.27 20.15
N ARG A 572 -33.34 -21.94 20.23
CA ARG A 572 -33.93 -20.77 19.56
C ARG A 572 -33.45 -19.42 20.11
N GLU A 573 -32.83 -19.38 21.28
CA GLU A 573 -32.30 -18.15 21.88
C GLU A 573 -30.77 -18.02 21.77
N ARG A 574 -30.08 -19.05 21.28
CA ARG A 574 -28.61 -19.14 21.36
C ARG A 574 -27.93 -19.71 20.12
N ILE A 575 -26.87 -19.03 19.67
CA ILE A 575 -25.93 -19.55 18.67
C ILE A 575 -25.04 -20.59 19.35
N GLY A 576 -25.05 -21.83 18.86
CA GLY A 576 -24.10 -22.86 19.29
C GLY A 576 -22.78 -22.73 18.52
N VAL A 577 -21.64 -22.75 19.21
CA VAL A 577 -20.31 -22.70 18.59
C VAL A 577 -19.48 -23.88 19.08
N GLU A 578 -19.25 -24.85 18.20
CA GLU A 578 -18.39 -26.01 18.48
C GLU A 578 -17.00 -25.77 17.86
N VAL A 579 -15.93 -25.82 18.66
CA VAL A 579 -14.57 -25.85 18.12
C VAL A 579 -13.98 -27.24 18.27
N VAL A 580 -13.73 -27.88 17.13
CA VAL A 580 -13.04 -29.17 17.03
C VAL A 580 -11.59 -28.89 16.63
N VAL A 581 -10.64 -29.46 17.37
CA VAL A 581 -9.20 -29.32 17.09
C VAL A 581 -8.60 -30.69 16.81
N ARG A 582 -8.02 -30.85 15.61
CA ARG A 582 -7.26 -32.03 15.21
C ARG A 582 -5.77 -31.79 15.45
N TYR A 583 -5.07 -32.78 15.99
CA TYR A 583 -3.67 -32.64 16.40
C TYR A 583 -2.88 -33.96 16.32
N HIS A 584 -1.56 -33.85 16.20
CA HIS A 584 -0.64 -35.00 16.19
C HIS A 584 -0.07 -35.34 17.58
N ASN A 585 0.23 -34.32 18.41
CA ASN A 585 0.76 -34.53 19.76
C ASN A 585 0.10 -33.60 20.80
N GLN A 586 -0.06 -34.11 22.03
CA GLN A 586 -0.71 -33.37 23.12
C GLN A 586 0.04 -32.09 23.50
N GLN A 587 1.36 -32.05 23.30
CA GLN A 587 2.18 -30.87 23.61
C GLN A 587 1.83 -29.68 22.72
N SER A 588 1.41 -29.89 21.48
CA SER A 588 0.94 -28.85 20.55
C SER A 588 -0.45 -28.35 20.96
N LEU A 589 -1.36 -29.26 21.32
CA LEU A 589 -2.68 -28.89 21.83
C LEU A 589 -2.57 -28.06 23.12
N ASN A 590 -1.65 -28.42 24.03
CA ASN A 590 -1.37 -27.67 25.26
C ASN A 590 -0.77 -26.26 25.02
N ARG A 591 -0.33 -25.93 23.80
CA ARG A 591 0.09 -24.57 23.41
C ARG A 591 -1.06 -23.73 22.85
N ALA A 592 -2.18 -24.34 22.47
CA ALA A 592 -3.36 -23.68 21.94
C ALA A 592 -4.38 -23.38 23.03
N ARG A 593 -4.89 -22.15 23.04
CA ARG A 593 -5.92 -21.67 23.97
C ARG A 593 -7.12 -21.12 23.22
N ILE A 594 -8.31 -21.44 23.71
CA ILE A 594 -9.56 -20.83 23.28
C ILE A 594 -10.12 -20.03 24.44
N CYS A 595 -10.36 -18.75 24.20
CA CYS A 595 -10.92 -17.83 25.18
C CYS A 595 -12.26 -17.25 24.71
N GLU A 596 -13.18 -17.14 25.64
CA GLU A 596 -14.45 -16.44 25.52
C GLU A 596 -14.21 -14.95 25.79
N LEU A 597 -14.73 -14.09 24.91
CA LEU A 597 -14.42 -12.67 24.88
C LEU A 597 -15.69 -11.82 24.86
N THR A 598 -15.68 -10.69 25.55
CA THR A 598 -16.73 -9.66 25.51
C THR A 598 -16.17 -8.30 25.14
N LYS A 599 -17.02 -7.42 24.58
CA LYS A 599 -16.70 -6.02 24.32
C LYS A 599 -17.62 -5.10 25.13
N PRO A 600 -17.17 -3.89 25.53
CA PRO A 600 -17.99 -2.92 26.27
C PRO A 600 -19.31 -2.58 25.57
N GLU A 601 -19.32 -2.62 24.23
CA GLU A 601 -20.49 -2.38 23.36
C GLU A 601 -21.55 -3.51 23.38
N GLY A 602 -21.41 -4.53 24.22
CA GLY A 602 -22.33 -5.68 24.30
C GLY A 602 -22.04 -6.82 23.31
N GLY A 603 -20.89 -6.78 22.64
CA GLY A 603 -20.46 -7.83 21.71
C GLY A 603 -19.89 -9.06 22.44
N VAL A 604 -20.19 -10.25 21.94
CA VAL A 604 -19.71 -11.56 22.47
C VAL A 604 -18.94 -12.32 21.40
N GLY A 605 -17.91 -13.06 21.77
CA GLY A 605 -17.08 -13.73 20.78
C GLY A 605 -16.11 -14.75 21.34
N LEU A 606 -15.34 -15.32 20.42
CA LEU A 606 -14.37 -16.38 20.68
C LEU A 606 -13.01 -16.00 20.10
N GLY A 607 -11.94 -16.25 20.85
CA GLY A 607 -10.56 -16.04 20.41
C GLY A 607 -9.75 -17.32 20.46
N ILE A 608 -9.10 -17.68 19.35
CA ILE A 608 -8.19 -18.81 19.22
C ILE A 608 -6.76 -18.28 19.23
N TYR A 609 -5.96 -18.71 20.21
CA TYR A 609 -4.60 -18.22 20.43
C TYR A 609 -3.59 -19.36 20.41
N THR A 610 -2.59 -19.23 19.54
CA THR A 610 -1.45 -20.14 19.42
C THR A 610 -0.15 -19.33 19.52
N PRO A 611 1.03 -19.95 19.76
CA PRO A 611 2.28 -19.21 19.86
C PRO A 611 2.62 -18.46 18.56
N SER A 612 3.18 -17.26 18.69
CA SER A 612 3.60 -16.43 17.54
C SER A 612 4.87 -16.93 16.83
N THR A 613 5.65 -17.81 17.45
CA THR A 613 6.91 -18.35 16.90
C THR A 613 6.92 -19.88 16.83
N ILE A 614 7.18 -20.45 15.66
CA ILE A 614 7.43 -21.89 15.46
C ILE A 614 8.89 -22.21 15.80
N VAL A 615 9.12 -23.19 16.67
CA VAL A 615 10.46 -23.57 17.14
C VAL A 615 11.27 -24.25 16.02
N LYS A 616 12.43 -23.72 15.68
CA LYS A 616 13.27 -24.20 14.56
C LYS A 616 14.20 -25.38 14.94
N PHE A 617 13.66 -26.44 15.56
CA PHE A 617 14.45 -27.65 15.85
C PHE A 617 13.66 -28.96 15.64
N GLY A 618 14.27 -29.91 14.93
CA GLY A 618 13.93 -31.33 15.00
C GLY A 618 12.71 -31.79 14.19
N GLN A 619 11.49 -31.35 14.56
CA GLN A 619 10.24 -31.94 14.09
C GLN A 619 9.41 -30.93 13.29
N LYS A 620 9.14 -31.25 12.02
CA LYS A 620 8.40 -30.38 11.08
C LYS A 620 7.00 -30.83 10.73
N GLU A 621 6.64 -32.07 11.06
CA GLU A 621 5.36 -32.67 10.66
C GLU A 621 4.44 -32.92 11.88
N ASP A 622 4.98 -32.98 13.10
CA ASP A 622 4.24 -33.33 14.32
C ASP A 622 3.57 -32.14 15.03
N GLU A 623 3.89 -30.89 14.71
CA GLU A 623 3.33 -29.69 15.39
C GLU A 623 2.16 -29.03 14.63
N GLN A 624 1.40 -29.80 13.85
CA GLN A 624 0.22 -29.30 13.14
C GLN A 624 -1.03 -29.26 14.04
N LEU A 625 -1.79 -28.16 13.94
CA LEU A 625 -3.11 -27.98 14.52
C LEU A 625 -4.09 -27.54 13.43
N ASP A 626 -5.22 -28.23 13.34
CA ASP A 626 -6.33 -27.88 12.44
C ASP A 626 -7.60 -27.62 13.26
N PHE A 627 -8.11 -26.39 13.16
CA PHE A 627 -9.26 -25.89 13.90
C PHE A 627 -10.49 -25.85 13.00
N THR A 628 -11.47 -26.71 13.25
CA THR A 628 -12.82 -26.63 12.65
C THR A 628 -13.75 -25.94 13.65
N VAL A 629 -14.10 -24.69 13.36
CA VAL A 629 -15.02 -23.86 14.16
C VAL A 629 -16.40 -23.89 13.49
N THR A 630 -17.39 -24.53 14.11
CA THR A 630 -18.74 -24.67 13.56
C THR A 630 -19.73 -23.80 14.33
N LEU A 631 -20.19 -22.72 13.72
CA LEU A 631 -21.29 -21.89 14.21
C LEU A 631 -22.61 -22.45 13.68
N THR A 632 -23.47 -22.89 14.58
CA THR A 632 -24.80 -23.42 14.28
C THR A 632 -25.87 -22.42 14.72
N LEU A 633 -26.54 -21.84 13.73
CA LEU A 633 -27.59 -20.83 13.89
C LEU A 633 -28.98 -21.52 13.98
N PRO A 634 -29.87 -21.09 14.89
CA PRO A 634 -31.22 -21.64 14.97
C PRO A 634 -32.11 -21.05 13.87
N ILE A 635 -32.36 -21.84 12.84
CA ILE A 635 -33.26 -21.48 11.73
C ILE A 635 -34.68 -22.01 11.98
N SER A 636 -35.65 -21.40 11.31
CA SER A 636 -37.08 -21.70 11.44
C SER A 636 -37.75 -21.56 10.09
N ALA A 637 -38.59 -22.52 9.70
CA ALA A 637 -39.38 -22.45 8.47
C ALA A 637 -40.55 -21.44 8.56
N GLN A 638 -40.72 -20.73 9.69
CA GLN A 638 -41.78 -19.73 9.91
C GLN A 638 -41.24 -18.32 10.19
N SER A 639 -39.92 -18.12 10.28
CA SER A 639 -39.33 -16.83 10.69
C SER A 639 -37.86 -16.69 10.31
N VAL A 640 -37.51 -15.60 9.64
CA VAL A 640 -36.12 -15.23 9.34
C VAL A 640 -35.37 -14.86 10.62
N LEU A 641 -34.17 -15.40 10.81
CA LEU A 641 -33.24 -15.04 11.88
C LEU A 641 -32.45 -13.79 11.48
N GLY A 642 -32.80 -12.63 12.07
CA GLY A 642 -32.01 -11.41 11.96
C GLY A 642 -30.84 -11.41 12.95
N LEU A 643 -29.62 -11.13 12.47
CA LEU A 643 -28.41 -10.97 13.28
C LEU A 643 -27.83 -9.55 13.08
N ASN A 644 -27.58 -8.84 14.18
CA ASN A 644 -27.18 -7.43 14.14
C ASN A 644 -25.78 -7.22 13.53
N ALA A 645 -24.77 -7.94 14.02
CA ALA A 645 -23.44 -7.92 13.40
C ALA A 645 -22.70 -9.25 13.58
N PHE A 646 -22.06 -9.73 12.51
CA PHE A 646 -21.12 -10.85 12.56
C PHE A 646 -19.75 -10.44 12.00
N ALA A 647 -18.67 -10.73 12.71
CA ALA A 647 -17.32 -10.38 12.27
C ALA A 647 -16.26 -11.45 12.53
N THR A 648 -15.32 -11.63 11.59
CA THR A 648 -14.16 -12.51 11.76
C THR A 648 -12.85 -11.77 11.50
N LYS A 649 -11.80 -12.13 12.25
CA LYS A 649 -10.42 -11.65 12.09
C LYS A 649 -9.47 -12.84 12.22
N VAL A 650 -9.35 -13.62 11.14
CA VAL A 650 -8.77 -14.99 11.14
C VAL A 650 -7.83 -15.21 9.94
N GLN A 651 -6.53 -15.35 10.18
CA GLN A 651 -5.52 -15.30 9.11
C GLN A 651 -5.54 -16.53 8.17
N ASN A 652 -5.43 -17.74 8.74
CA ASN A 652 -5.27 -18.99 7.99
C ASN A 652 -6.52 -19.88 8.03
N PHE A 653 -7.71 -19.27 8.09
CA PHE A 653 -8.99 -19.99 8.14
C PHE A 653 -9.78 -19.77 6.86
N ARG A 654 -10.19 -20.87 6.21
CA ARG A 654 -11.26 -20.85 5.20
C ARG A 654 -12.56 -20.45 5.90
N HIS A 655 -13.40 -19.64 5.24
CA HIS A 655 -14.80 -19.49 5.61
C HIS A 655 -15.65 -20.37 4.69
N SER A 656 -16.62 -21.08 5.27
CA SER A 656 -17.62 -21.85 4.55
C SER A 656 -18.99 -21.49 5.13
N PHE A 657 -19.83 -20.82 4.34
CA PHE A 657 -21.23 -20.63 4.68
C PHE A 657 -22.01 -21.71 3.94
N GLU A 658 -22.55 -22.68 4.69
CA GLU A 658 -23.50 -23.68 4.17
C GLU A 658 -24.82 -22.99 3.79
N ASP A 659 -25.70 -23.65 3.03
CA ASP A 659 -27.01 -23.12 2.61
C ASP A 659 -27.88 -22.64 3.81
N LEU A 660 -27.80 -21.33 4.09
CA LEU A 660 -28.68 -20.64 5.03
C LEU A 660 -30.01 -20.29 4.37
N GLY A 661 -29.99 -19.94 3.08
CA GLY A 661 -31.12 -19.36 2.34
C GLY A 661 -31.60 -18.03 2.94
N ASP A 662 -32.79 -17.62 2.54
CA ASP A 662 -33.50 -16.42 3.02
C ASP A 662 -33.84 -16.45 4.53
N ARG A 663 -33.62 -17.59 5.20
CA ARG A 663 -33.91 -17.84 6.62
C ARG A 663 -32.94 -17.18 7.60
N VAL A 664 -31.81 -16.64 7.14
CA VAL A 664 -30.85 -15.90 7.98
C VAL A 664 -30.43 -14.61 7.29
N HIS A 665 -30.56 -13.49 7.98
CA HIS A 665 -30.21 -12.17 7.48
C HIS A 665 -29.22 -11.46 8.42
N PHE A 666 -28.08 -11.03 7.89
CA PHE A 666 -27.07 -10.28 8.65
C PHE A 666 -27.20 -8.78 8.36
N GLU A 667 -27.47 -7.94 9.36
CA GLU A 667 -27.50 -6.49 9.13
C GLU A 667 -26.10 -5.96 8.81
N HIS A 668 -25.09 -6.35 9.60
CA HIS A 668 -23.68 -6.08 9.30
C HIS A 668 -22.83 -7.37 9.26
N LEU A 669 -22.01 -7.52 8.22
CA LEU A 669 -21.08 -8.64 8.05
C LEU A 669 -19.66 -8.14 7.74
N SER A 670 -18.66 -8.53 8.53
CA SER A 670 -17.26 -8.15 8.35
C SER A 670 -16.32 -9.36 8.44
N LEU A 671 -16.03 -10.02 7.31
CA LEU A 671 -15.08 -11.13 7.26
C LEU A 671 -13.68 -10.64 6.87
N LYS A 672 -12.68 -10.84 7.75
CA LYS A 672 -11.28 -10.43 7.48
C LYS A 672 -10.31 -11.59 7.67
N GLY A 673 -9.58 -11.93 6.62
CA GLY A 673 -8.59 -13.00 6.61
C GLY A 673 -7.36 -12.72 5.77
N THR A 674 -6.57 -13.76 5.46
CA THR A 674 -5.31 -13.62 4.71
C THR A 674 -5.10 -14.75 3.70
N ASN A 675 -5.15 -16.00 4.14
CA ASN A 675 -4.77 -17.16 3.33
C ASN A 675 -5.92 -18.16 3.09
N GLY A 676 -7.01 -18.09 3.85
CA GLY A 676 -8.19 -18.92 3.63
C GLY A 676 -9.14 -18.33 2.59
N ALA A 677 -9.73 -19.20 1.77
CA ALA A 677 -10.80 -18.83 0.85
C ALA A 677 -12.09 -18.47 1.60
N VAL A 678 -12.96 -17.70 0.95
CA VAL A 678 -14.33 -17.49 1.40
C VAL A 678 -15.25 -18.18 0.39
N GLU A 679 -15.89 -19.26 0.83
CA GLU A 679 -16.83 -20.03 0.02
C GLU A 679 -18.23 -19.93 0.64
N VAL A 680 -19.23 -19.59 -0.17
CA VAL A 680 -20.59 -19.29 0.30
C VAL A 680 -21.59 -19.98 -0.62
N ASP A 681 -22.41 -20.87 -0.07
CA ASP A 681 -23.48 -21.52 -0.84
C ASP A 681 -24.62 -20.54 -1.10
N ASP A 682 -25.10 -19.86 -0.04
CA ASP A 682 -26.09 -18.77 -0.10
C ASP A 682 -26.02 -17.88 1.16
N LEU A 683 -26.29 -16.57 1.06
CA LEU A 683 -26.07 -15.57 2.13
C LEU A 683 -26.79 -14.23 1.89
N PHE A 684 -27.61 -13.80 2.84
CA PHE A 684 -28.34 -12.52 2.83
C PHE A 684 -27.77 -11.50 3.83
N VAL A 685 -27.59 -10.26 3.39
CA VAL A 685 -26.95 -9.19 4.18
C VAL A 685 -27.48 -7.77 3.84
N SER A 686 -27.55 -6.85 4.81
CA SER A 686 -27.71 -5.41 4.49
C SER A 686 -26.38 -4.79 4.08
N GLN A 687 -25.38 -4.84 4.97
CA GLN A 687 -24.05 -4.28 4.73
C GLN A 687 -22.95 -5.34 4.92
N GLY A 688 -22.38 -5.82 3.80
CA GLY A 688 -21.34 -6.85 3.76
C GLY A 688 -19.96 -6.33 3.37
N SER A 689 -18.92 -6.75 4.10
CA SER A 689 -17.51 -6.47 3.81
C SER A 689 -16.68 -7.73 4.01
N ILE A 690 -16.04 -8.21 2.93
CA ILE A 690 -15.29 -9.47 2.91
C ILE A 690 -13.91 -9.20 2.29
N ASP A 691 -12.87 -9.20 3.13
CA ASP A 691 -11.49 -8.98 2.71
C ASP A 691 -10.58 -10.18 3.06
N THR A 692 -9.85 -10.67 2.06
CA THR A 692 -8.74 -11.63 2.23
C THR A 692 -7.51 -11.13 1.46
N SER A 693 -6.39 -11.85 1.46
CA SER A 693 -5.18 -11.42 0.74
C SER A 693 -4.86 -12.35 -0.43
N ASN A 694 -4.82 -13.66 -0.19
CA ASN A 694 -4.19 -14.61 -1.10
C ASN A 694 -5.15 -15.63 -1.73
N ALA A 695 -6.34 -15.80 -1.17
CA ALA A 695 -7.30 -16.82 -1.61
C ALA A 695 -8.52 -16.20 -2.32
N LYS A 696 -9.23 -17.07 -3.05
CA LYS A 696 -10.46 -16.71 -3.77
C LYS A 696 -11.62 -16.35 -2.84
N ILE A 697 -12.52 -15.54 -3.35
CA ILE A 697 -13.90 -15.37 -2.84
C ILE A 697 -14.82 -15.96 -3.90
N ASN A 698 -15.68 -16.90 -3.55
CA ASN A 698 -16.68 -17.45 -4.46
C ASN A 698 -17.97 -17.82 -3.75
N GLY A 699 -19.10 -17.69 -4.44
CA GLY A 699 -20.40 -18.02 -3.87
C GLY A 699 -21.53 -17.10 -4.31
N LYS A 700 -22.68 -17.29 -3.67
CA LYS A 700 -23.86 -16.43 -3.82
C LYS A 700 -23.96 -15.39 -2.71
N PHE A 701 -24.37 -14.17 -3.06
CA PHE A 701 -24.54 -13.07 -2.12
C PHE A 701 -25.78 -12.24 -2.46
N HIS A 702 -26.61 -11.99 -1.46
CA HIS A 702 -27.83 -11.20 -1.59
C HIS A 702 -27.72 -9.96 -0.70
N ALA A 703 -27.61 -8.78 -1.29
CA ALA A 703 -27.34 -7.52 -0.59
C ALA A 703 -28.41 -6.46 -0.83
N THR A 704 -28.82 -5.71 0.21
CA THR A 704 -29.78 -4.59 0.06
C THR A 704 -29.08 -3.22 -0.02
N ASP A 705 -28.19 -2.91 0.92
CA ASP A 705 -27.54 -1.60 1.03
C ASP A 705 -26.14 -1.59 0.39
N SER A 706 -25.23 -2.43 0.89
CA SER A 706 -23.86 -2.47 0.36
C SER A 706 -23.18 -3.83 0.48
N LEU A 707 -22.36 -4.17 -0.52
CA LEU A 707 -21.51 -5.35 -0.51
C LEU A 707 -20.11 -5.03 -1.09
N VAL A 708 -19.08 -5.35 -0.34
CA VAL A 708 -17.67 -5.15 -0.70
C VAL A 708 -16.93 -6.49 -0.64
N LEU A 709 -16.48 -7.00 -1.78
CA LEU A 709 -15.74 -8.26 -1.90
C LEU A 709 -14.31 -7.98 -2.40
N GLY A 710 -13.31 -8.29 -1.56
CA GLY A 710 -11.93 -7.90 -1.78
C GLY A 710 -10.88 -8.98 -1.52
N THR A 711 -9.92 -9.07 -2.43
CA THR A 711 -8.70 -9.88 -2.25
C THR A 711 -7.51 -9.18 -2.93
N SER A 712 -6.28 -9.66 -2.76
CA SER A 712 -5.11 -9.12 -3.48
C SER A 712 -4.67 -10.04 -4.61
N ASN A 713 -4.62 -11.35 -4.34
CA ASN A 713 -4.12 -12.36 -5.27
C ASN A 713 -5.15 -13.44 -5.65
N GLY A 714 -6.29 -13.50 -4.95
CA GLY A 714 -7.36 -14.44 -5.27
C GLY A 714 -8.26 -13.97 -6.41
N ALA A 715 -8.96 -14.91 -7.05
CA ALA A 715 -10.06 -14.57 -7.94
C ALA A 715 -11.33 -14.21 -7.15
N VAL A 716 -12.20 -13.39 -7.73
CA VAL A 716 -13.55 -13.11 -7.23
C VAL A 716 -14.52 -13.73 -8.22
N GLU A 717 -15.19 -14.81 -7.83
CA GLU A 717 -16.00 -15.68 -8.71
C GLU A 717 -17.40 -15.86 -8.12
N VAL A 718 -18.29 -14.91 -8.39
CA VAL A 718 -19.50 -14.66 -7.57
C VAL A 718 -20.76 -14.48 -8.39
N ASP A 719 -21.88 -14.86 -7.79
CA ASP A 719 -23.24 -14.56 -8.22
C ASP A 719 -23.86 -13.65 -7.15
N VAL A 720 -24.33 -12.45 -7.53
CA VAL A 720 -24.72 -11.41 -6.59
C VAL A 720 -26.08 -10.86 -6.98
N SER A 721 -27.05 -10.85 -6.06
CA SER A 721 -28.23 -9.99 -6.22
C SER A 721 -28.08 -8.72 -5.40
N VAL A 722 -28.34 -7.57 -6.02
CA VAL A 722 -28.42 -6.28 -5.33
C VAL A 722 -29.87 -5.79 -5.38
N THR A 723 -30.49 -5.64 -4.21
CA THR A 723 -31.92 -5.29 -4.07
C THR A 723 -32.08 -3.88 -3.54
N ASN A 724 -32.57 -2.96 -4.35
CA ASN A 724 -32.79 -1.57 -3.96
C ASN A 724 -34.23 -1.33 -3.47
N ASP A 725 -34.37 -0.86 -2.23
CA ASP A 725 -35.62 -0.60 -1.51
C ASP A 725 -35.88 0.88 -1.17
N ASP A 726 -34.96 1.78 -1.55
CA ASP A 726 -35.13 3.24 -1.51
C ASP A 726 -34.67 3.89 -2.83
N THR A 727 -35.61 4.53 -3.53
CA THR A 727 -35.38 5.27 -4.77
C THR A 727 -34.42 6.46 -4.65
N HIS A 728 -34.08 6.91 -3.44
CA HIS A 728 -33.17 8.03 -3.19
C HIS A 728 -31.76 7.60 -2.76
N LYS A 729 -31.56 6.33 -2.41
CA LYS A 729 -30.29 5.79 -1.93
C LYS A 729 -29.79 4.72 -2.91
N ALA A 730 -28.59 4.91 -3.44
CA ALA A 730 -27.98 3.90 -4.30
C ALA A 730 -27.57 2.66 -3.48
N SER A 731 -27.95 1.46 -3.93
CA SER A 731 -27.41 0.21 -3.41
C SER A 731 -26.04 -0.08 -4.05
N ASN A 732 -25.02 -0.42 -3.25
CA ASN A 732 -23.60 -0.37 -3.67
C ASN A 732 -22.96 -1.76 -3.74
N LEU A 733 -22.30 -2.09 -4.85
CA LEU A 733 -21.51 -3.31 -5.03
C LEU A 733 -20.09 -2.97 -5.45
N ILE A 734 -19.09 -3.43 -4.67
CA ILE A 734 -17.67 -3.20 -4.94
C ILE A 734 -16.91 -4.53 -5.00
N LEU A 735 -16.29 -4.81 -6.14
CA LEU A 735 -15.48 -6.00 -6.38
C LEU A 735 -14.01 -5.59 -6.65
N ARG A 736 -13.05 -6.14 -5.89
CA ARG A 736 -11.61 -5.79 -6.03
C ARG A 736 -10.67 -6.99 -5.95
N THR A 737 -9.72 -7.09 -6.89
CA THR A 737 -8.56 -7.99 -6.78
C THR A 737 -7.38 -7.50 -7.61
N SER A 738 -6.18 -7.40 -7.06
CA SER A 738 -5.02 -6.87 -7.82
C SER A 738 -4.59 -7.82 -8.95
N ASN A 739 -4.45 -9.12 -8.67
CA ASN A 739 -3.67 -10.02 -9.53
C ASN A 739 -4.41 -11.15 -10.24
N ALA A 740 -5.68 -11.43 -9.90
CA ALA A 740 -6.45 -12.52 -10.52
C ALA A 740 -7.82 -12.06 -11.02
N ARG A 741 -8.58 -12.95 -11.66
CA ARG A 741 -9.81 -12.59 -12.40
C ARG A 741 -10.95 -12.12 -11.49
N ILE A 742 -11.79 -11.24 -12.03
CA ILE A 742 -13.16 -11.01 -11.56
C ILE A 742 -14.10 -11.69 -12.56
N SER A 743 -14.98 -12.54 -12.06
CA SER A 743 -16.04 -13.23 -12.79
C SER A 743 -17.32 -13.07 -12.00
N ALA A 744 -18.20 -12.15 -12.42
CA ALA A 744 -19.37 -11.76 -11.65
C ALA A 744 -20.66 -11.88 -12.47
N ILE A 745 -21.66 -12.56 -11.90
CA ILE A 745 -23.05 -12.46 -12.33
C ILE A 745 -23.74 -11.51 -11.35
N ILE A 746 -24.45 -10.50 -11.86
CA ILE A 746 -25.00 -9.40 -11.03
C ILE A 746 -26.47 -9.19 -11.40
N SER A 747 -27.37 -9.69 -10.57
CA SER A 747 -28.82 -9.50 -10.71
C SER A 747 -29.26 -8.24 -9.97
N LEU A 748 -29.76 -7.23 -10.68
CA LEU A 748 -30.31 -6.02 -10.04
C LEU A 748 -31.82 -6.21 -9.81
N LEU A 749 -32.28 -5.95 -8.60
CA LEU A 749 -33.65 -6.18 -8.13
C LEU A 749 -34.20 -4.93 -7.41
N THR A 750 -35.51 -4.73 -7.41
CA THR A 750 -36.14 -3.68 -6.60
C THR A 750 -37.48 -4.14 -6.03
N THR A 751 -37.83 -3.63 -4.85
CA THR A 751 -39.12 -3.83 -4.19
C THR A 751 -40.15 -2.73 -4.54
N HIS A 752 -39.78 -1.74 -5.37
CA HIS A 752 -40.67 -0.61 -5.70
C HIS A 752 -41.73 -0.89 -6.77
N ASN A 753 -41.70 -2.06 -7.42
CA ASN A 753 -42.61 -2.40 -8.53
C ASN A 753 -44.11 -2.31 -8.17
N ASP A 754 -44.48 -2.43 -6.89
CA ASP A 754 -45.87 -2.32 -6.40
C ASP A 754 -46.35 -0.88 -6.15
N ARG A 755 -45.55 0.16 -6.46
CA ARG A 755 -45.91 1.57 -6.25
C ARG A 755 -46.57 2.22 -7.48
N PRO A 756 -47.39 3.29 -7.33
CA PRO A 756 -48.10 3.93 -8.45
C PRO A 756 -47.21 4.60 -9.52
N GLN A 757 -45.94 4.86 -9.20
CA GLN A 757 -44.89 5.28 -10.13
C GLN A 757 -43.60 4.52 -9.74
N PRO A 758 -43.40 3.30 -10.24
CA PRO A 758 -42.23 2.50 -9.89
C PRO A 758 -41.01 2.99 -10.67
N LYS A 759 -40.09 3.69 -10.01
CA LYS A 759 -38.69 3.78 -10.51
C LYS A 759 -38.02 2.43 -10.25
N GLY A 760 -37.16 1.99 -11.17
CA GLY A 760 -36.47 0.70 -11.09
C GLY A 760 -35.36 0.61 -10.03
N GLY A 761 -35.20 1.63 -9.17
CA GLY A 761 -34.14 1.73 -8.18
C GLY A 761 -32.84 2.36 -8.69
N HIS A 762 -31.90 2.60 -7.77
CA HIS A 762 -30.57 3.16 -8.04
C HIS A 762 -29.48 2.17 -7.59
N PHE A 763 -28.56 1.81 -8.48
CA PHE A 763 -27.48 0.86 -8.25
C PHE A 763 -26.12 1.46 -8.64
N ASN A 764 -25.10 1.20 -7.81
CA ASN A 764 -23.71 1.61 -8.02
C ASN A 764 -22.81 0.35 -8.05
N VAL A 765 -22.20 0.02 -9.18
CA VAL A 765 -21.45 -1.22 -9.39
C VAL A 765 -20.00 -0.93 -9.80
N ARG A 766 -19.04 -1.15 -8.90
CA ARG A 766 -17.61 -0.86 -9.12
C ARG A 766 -16.77 -2.13 -9.10
N ALA A 767 -16.15 -2.50 -10.22
CA ALA A 767 -15.26 -3.64 -10.35
C ALA A 767 -13.84 -3.21 -10.76
N THR A 768 -12.82 -3.68 -10.05
CA THR A 768 -11.43 -3.22 -10.23
C THR A 768 -10.40 -4.35 -10.14
N THR A 769 -9.49 -4.41 -11.10
CA THR A 769 -8.29 -5.26 -11.04
C THR A 769 -7.09 -4.61 -11.73
N SER A 770 -5.88 -5.15 -11.53
CA SER A 770 -4.68 -4.69 -12.22
C SER A 770 -4.22 -5.69 -13.28
N ASN A 771 -4.23 -6.99 -12.99
CA ASN A 771 -3.70 -8.02 -13.88
C ASN A 771 -4.73 -9.10 -14.29
N GLY A 772 -5.89 -9.16 -13.64
CA GLY A 772 -6.95 -10.12 -13.95
C GLY A 772 -7.78 -9.76 -15.19
N ARG A 773 -8.26 -10.78 -15.90
CA ARG A 773 -9.41 -10.61 -16.81
C ARG A 773 -10.64 -10.29 -15.98
N MET A 774 -11.51 -9.44 -16.51
CA MET A 774 -12.80 -9.12 -15.94
C MET A 774 -13.91 -9.64 -16.85
N ASP A 775 -14.85 -10.40 -16.32
CA ASP A 775 -16.05 -10.89 -16.99
C ASP A 775 -17.25 -10.56 -16.08
N ILE A 776 -18.11 -9.64 -16.50
CA ILE A 776 -19.26 -9.18 -15.70
C ILE A 776 -20.53 -9.29 -16.53
N LYS A 777 -21.55 -9.96 -16.00
CA LYS A 777 -22.83 -10.17 -16.68
C LYS A 777 -23.98 -9.71 -15.79
N LEU A 778 -24.82 -8.83 -16.31
CA LEU A 778 -26.07 -8.42 -15.67
C LEU A 778 -27.23 -9.15 -16.38
N PRO A 779 -27.63 -10.36 -15.95
CA PRO A 779 -28.73 -11.10 -16.60
C PRO A 779 -30.10 -10.49 -16.33
N SER A 780 -30.24 -9.70 -15.26
CA SER A 780 -31.47 -9.05 -14.86
C SER A 780 -31.20 -7.62 -14.36
N SER A 781 -32.12 -6.73 -14.70
CA SER A 781 -32.21 -5.37 -14.17
C SER A 781 -33.64 -4.88 -14.32
N PRO A 782 -34.19 -4.10 -13.37
CA PRO A 782 -35.53 -3.56 -13.49
C PRO A 782 -35.65 -2.61 -14.67
N VAL A 783 -36.88 -2.34 -15.12
CA VAL A 783 -37.15 -1.28 -16.09
C VAL A 783 -37.10 0.07 -15.35
N ASP A 784 -36.69 1.14 -16.02
CA ASP A 784 -36.58 2.49 -15.45
C ASP A 784 -35.64 2.58 -14.22
N SER A 785 -34.62 1.72 -14.16
CA SER A 785 -33.57 1.69 -13.11
C SER A 785 -32.34 2.52 -13.49
N LEU A 786 -31.79 3.27 -12.54
CA LEU A 786 -30.50 3.98 -12.72
C LEU A 786 -29.35 3.08 -12.28
N LEU A 787 -28.47 2.75 -13.22
CA LEU A 787 -27.22 2.02 -12.97
C LEU A 787 -26.03 2.95 -13.26
N ASP A 788 -25.23 3.25 -12.24
CA ASP A 788 -23.87 3.77 -12.40
C ASP A 788 -22.88 2.62 -12.24
N MET A 789 -22.00 2.40 -13.22
CA MET A 789 -21.09 1.25 -13.25
C MET A 789 -19.69 1.66 -13.71
N GLU A 790 -18.68 1.23 -12.96
CA GLU A 790 -17.27 1.39 -13.30
C GLU A 790 -16.54 0.04 -13.30
N ALA A 791 -15.97 -0.35 -14.44
CA ALA A 791 -15.25 -1.61 -14.63
C ALA A 791 -13.83 -1.34 -15.19
N PHE A 792 -12.78 -1.65 -14.42
CA PHE A 792 -11.39 -1.32 -14.76
C PHE A 792 -10.40 -2.48 -14.60
N THR A 793 -9.55 -2.70 -15.62
CA THR A 793 -8.38 -3.60 -15.54
C THR A 793 -7.14 -3.05 -16.23
N SER A 794 -5.96 -3.05 -15.60
CA SER A 794 -4.76 -2.46 -16.20
C SER A 794 -4.14 -3.32 -17.32
N ASN A 795 -3.96 -4.63 -17.13
CA ASN A 795 -3.11 -5.45 -17.99
C ASN A 795 -3.84 -6.63 -18.66
N ASN A 796 -5.18 -6.58 -18.75
CA ASN A 796 -5.99 -7.67 -19.30
C ASN A 796 -7.23 -7.15 -20.05
N ASN A 797 -8.08 -8.08 -20.50
CA ASN A 797 -9.40 -7.76 -21.09
C ASN A 797 -10.46 -7.54 -19.99
N ALA A 798 -11.42 -6.65 -20.27
CA ALA A 798 -12.67 -6.54 -19.54
C ALA A 798 -13.84 -6.74 -20.52
N ASP A 799 -14.68 -7.71 -20.23
CA ASP A 799 -15.86 -8.07 -20.98
C ASP A 799 -17.09 -7.81 -20.09
N VAL A 800 -18.05 -7.02 -20.58
CA VAL A 800 -19.24 -6.61 -19.81
C VAL A 800 -20.50 -6.80 -20.65
N SER A 801 -21.45 -7.60 -20.16
CA SER A 801 -22.77 -7.77 -20.76
C SER A 801 -23.84 -7.13 -19.87
N LEU A 802 -24.57 -6.14 -20.41
CA LEU A 802 -25.64 -5.42 -19.72
C LEU A 802 -27.02 -6.02 -20.05
N HIS A 803 -27.96 -5.94 -19.10
CA HIS A 803 -29.35 -6.32 -19.33
C HIS A 803 -30.02 -5.41 -20.38
N ALA A 804 -31.01 -5.94 -21.11
CA ALA A 804 -31.74 -5.19 -22.13
C ALA A 804 -32.48 -3.95 -21.59
N ALA A 805 -32.79 -3.91 -20.29
CA ALA A 805 -33.44 -2.78 -19.62
C ALA A 805 -32.51 -1.59 -19.31
N TYR A 806 -31.21 -1.70 -19.57
CA TYR A 806 -30.29 -0.58 -19.42
C TYR A 806 -30.59 0.53 -20.43
N GLU A 807 -30.93 1.72 -19.93
CA GLU A 807 -31.03 2.99 -20.66
C GLU A 807 -30.07 4.01 -20.02
N GLY A 808 -29.22 4.65 -20.81
CA GLY A 808 -28.19 5.57 -20.31
C GLY A 808 -26.97 5.76 -21.20
N SER A 809 -25.99 6.48 -20.66
CA SER A 809 -24.72 6.84 -21.31
C SER A 809 -23.62 5.80 -21.07
N TYR A 810 -22.83 5.47 -22.08
CA TYR A 810 -21.76 4.48 -21.95
C TYR A 810 -20.44 4.98 -22.53
N TYR A 811 -19.33 4.52 -21.93
CA TYR A 811 -17.97 4.93 -22.26
C TYR A 811 -17.02 3.73 -22.16
N LEU A 812 -16.40 3.35 -23.28
CA LEU A 812 -15.52 2.18 -23.41
C LEU A 812 -14.15 2.62 -23.92
N ALA A 813 -13.08 2.44 -23.15
CA ALA A 813 -11.73 2.88 -23.52
C ALA A 813 -10.64 1.82 -23.33
N SER A 814 -9.78 1.60 -24.32
CA SER A 814 -8.66 0.67 -24.22
C SER A 814 -7.42 1.16 -24.98
N SER A 815 -6.24 0.66 -24.63
CA SER A 815 -5.06 0.78 -25.50
C SER A 815 -5.11 -0.17 -26.71
N GLY A 816 -5.96 -1.20 -26.68
CA GLY A 816 -6.12 -2.21 -27.73
C GLY A 816 -7.17 -1.83 -28.79
N SER A 817 -8.20 -2.67 -28.88
CA SER A 817 -9.45 -2.49 -29.62
C SER A 817 -10.60 -2.14 -28.65
N VAL A 818 -11.73 -1.70 -29.18
CA VAL A 818 -13.02 -1.55 -28.49
C VAL A 818 -14.12 -1.82 -29.53
N GLU A 819 -15.04 -2.74 -29.25
CA GLU A 819 -16.24 -3.00 -30.06
C GLU A 819 -17.49 -3.04 -29.16
N VAL A 820 -18.64 -2.64 -29.71
CA VAL A 820 -19.97 -2.70 -29.08
C VAL A 820 -20.84 -3.61 -29.94
N ASP A 821 -21.50 -4.58 -29.31
CA ASP A 821 -22.59 -5.36 -29.89
C ASP A 821 -23.93 -4.87 -29.33
N ASN A 822 -24.96 -4.96 -30.16
CA ASN A 822 -26.33 -4.58 -29.88
C ASN A 822 -27.33 -5.54 -30.55
N GLU A 823 -26.91 -6.75 -30.93
CA GLU A 823 -27.75 -7.69 -31.65
C GLU A 823 -29.00 -8.13 -30.85
N HIS A 824 -30.14 -8.10 -31.52
CA HIS A 824 -31.37 -8.83 -31.19
C HIS A 824 -32.02 -8.61 -29.80
N ALA A 825 -31.72 -7.52 -29.11
CA ALA A 825 -32.42 -7.12 -27.87
C ALA A 825 -33.93 -6.89 -28.10
N ARG A 826 -34.78 -7.43 -27.21
CA ARG A 826 -36.24 -7.23 -27.18
C ARG A 826 -36.62 -6.21 -26.10
N ASP A 827 -37.68 -5.43 -26.32
CA ASP A 827 -38.15 -4.41 -25.37
C ASP A 827 -38.58 -5.05 -24.03
N PRO A 828 -37.85 -4.82 -22.93
CA PRO A 828 -38.14 -5.45 -21.64
C PRO A 828 -39.37 -4.85 -20.96
N SER A 829 -39.87 -3.70 -21.44
CA SER A 829 -41.12 -3.11 -20.95
C SER A 829 -42.37 -3.72 -21.59
N GLY A 830 -42.20 -4.56 -22.64
CA GLY A 830 -43.30 -5.16 -23.39
C GLY A 830 -44.16 -4.19 -24.23
N LYS A 831 -43.79 -2.91 -24.27
CA LYS A 831 -44.54 -1.84 -24.96
C LYS A 831 -44.30 -1.81 -26.48
N GLY A 832 -43.36 -2.61 -26.99
CA GLY A 832 -43.00 -2.68 -28.41
C GLY A 832 -42.06 -1.56 -28.86
N ARG A 833 -41.33 -0.93 -27.92
CA ARG A 833 -40.33 0.10 -28.22
C ARG A 833 -39.21 -0.47 -29.11
N HIS A 834 -38.63 0.36 -29.96
CA HIS A 834 -37.37 0.03 -30.65
C HIS A 834 -36.17 0.52 -29.84
N ARG A 835 -35.04 -0.23 -29.87
CA ARG A 835 -33.81 0.16 -29.17
C ARG A 835 -32.96 1.03 -30.08
N THR A 836 -32.68 2.24 -29.64
CA THR A 836 -31.80 3.18 -30.32
C THR A 836 -30.46 3.21 -29.60
N VAL A 837 -29.36 3.10 -30.36
CA VAL A 837 -27.99 3.20 -29.84
C VAL A 837 -27.25 4.23 -30.68
N ILE A 838 -26.81 5.31 -30.02
CA ILE A 838 -26.14 6.45 -30.68
C ILE A 838 -24.68 6.48 -30.20
N ASN A 839 -23.74 6.27 -31.12
CA ASN A 839 -22.31 6.32 -30.83
C ASN A 839 -21.79 7.73 -31.15
N SER A 840 -21.71 8.60 -30.14
CA SER A 840 -21.23 9.99 -30.28
C SER A 840 -19.73 10.06 -30.59
N ILE A 841 -18.96 9.09 -30.10
CA ILE A 841 -17.55 8.88 -30.44
C ILE A 841 -17.38 7.41 -30.81
N SER A 842 -16.78 7.14 -31.97
CA SER A 842 -16.41 5.78 -32.37
C SER A 842 -15.02 5.75 -32.98
N THR A 843 -14.08 5.13 -32.27
CA THR A 843 -12.70 4.91 -32.70
C THR A 843 -12.23 3.54 -32.21
N ARG A 844 -11.18 2.99 -32.82
CA ARG A 844 -10.61 1.69 -32.41
C ARG A 844 -10.23 1.61 -30.91
N LYS A 845 -10.01 2.73 -30.22
CA LYS A 845 -9.51 2.78 -28.82
C LYS A 845 -10.50 3.39 -27.82
N LEU A 846 -11.60 3.92 -28.31
CA LEU A 846 -12.58 4.67 -27.53
C LEU A 846 -13.90 4.65 -28.30
N ILE A 847 -14.94 4.11 -27.68
CA ILE A 847 -16.34 4.28 -28.09
C ILE A 847 -17.08 4.93 -26.92
N ALA A 848 -17.88 5.96 -27.21
CA ALA A 848 -18.78 6.57 -26.26
C ALA A 848 -20.13 6.87 -26.94
N GLY A 849 -21.21 6.83 -26.17
CA GLY A 849 -22.56 6.96 -26.72
C GLY A 849 -23.66 6.84 -25.68
N SER A 850 -24.89 6.69 -26.17
CA SER A 850 -26.09 6.47 -25.34
C SER A 850 -26.95 5.34 -25.91
N ILE A 851 -27.64 4.63 -25.02
CA ILE A 851 -28.58 3.54 -25.30
C ILE A 851 -29.92 3.93 -24.71
N PHE A 852 -31.01 3.84 -25.49
CA PHE A 852 -32.36 4.11 -25.02
C PHE A 852 -33.42 3.37 -25.86
N TRP A 853 -34.65 3.31 -25.36
CA TRP A 853 -35.79 2.69 -26.02
C TRP A 853 -36.87 3.74 -26.35
N GLY A 854 -37.24 3.85 -27.62
CA GLY A 854 -38.15 4.89 -28.13
C GLY A 854 -37.44 5.94 -28.99
N ASN A 855 -38.09 7.11 -29.18
CA ASN A 855 -37.50 8.21 -29.94
C ASN A 855 -36.61 9.09 -29.05
N GLU A 856 -35.56 9.67 -29.64
CA GLU A 856 -34.63 10.59 -28.96
C GLU A 856 -35.33 11.85 -28.41
N TRP A 857 -36.50 12.20 -28.96
CA TRP A 857 -37.31 13.36 -28.58
C TRP A 857 -38.25 13.08 -27.40
N ASP A 858 -38.49 11.80 -27.06
CA ASP A 858 -39.33 11.40 -25.92
C ASP A 858 -38.52 11.30 -24.61
N HIS A 859 -37.18 11.32 -24.70
CA HIS A 859 -36.27 11.35 -23.55
C HIS A 859 -36.00 12.80 -23.14
N ASP A 860 -36.43 13.17 -21.93
CA ASP A 860 -36.13 14.48 -21.35
C ASP A 860 -34.61 14.59 -21.10
N LYS A 861 -33.99 15.66 -21.62
CA LYS A 861 -32.56 15.93 -21.47
C LYS A 861 -32.14 16.23 -20.03
N ASN A 862 -33.10 16.40 -19.13
CA ASN A 862 -32.90 16.59 -17.69
C ASN A 862 -33.15 15.30 -16.88
N ALA A 863 -33.48 14.17 -17.52
CA ALA A 863 -33.68 12.91 -16.83
C ALA A 863 -32.35 12.33 -16.33
N GLU A 864 -32.33 11.95 -15.05
CA GLU A 864 -31.24 11.13 -14.48
C GLU A 864 -31.24 9.76 -15.19
N THR A 865 -30.17 9.47 -15.93
CA THR A 865 -30.03 8.23 -16.71
C THR A 865 -28.78 7.47 -16.25
N GLY A 866 -28.72 6.16 -16.57
CA GLY A 866 -27.58 5.32 -16.18
C GLY A 866 -26.26 5.77 -16.83
N ARG A 867 -25.15 5.30 -16.26
CA ARG A 867 -23.79 5.51 -16.76
C ARG A 867 -22.97 4.23 -16.65
N VAL A 868 -22.36 3.77 -17.74
CA VAL A 868 -21.49 2.59 -17.74
C VAL A 868 -20.12 2.93 -18.32
N ILE A 869 -19.10 2.90 -17.46
CA ILE A 869 -17.70 3.12 -17.81
C ILE A 869 -16.95 1.79 -17.74
N VAL A 870 -16.43 1.32 -18.88
CA VAL A 870 -15.52 0.16 -18.93
C VAL A 870 -14.20 0.61 -19.52
N SER A 871 -13.08 0.30 -18.87
CA SER A 871 -11.77 0.68 -19.42
C SER A 871 -10.64 -0.28 -19.10
N THR A 872 -9.68 -0.37 -20.02
CA THR A 872 -8.46 -1.17 -19.83
C THR A 872 -7.17 -0.40 -20.12
N SER A 873 -6.14 -0.68 -19.32
CA SER A 873 -4.76 -0.16 -19.41
C SER A 873 -4.55 1.34 -19.16
N ASN A 874 -3.30 1.79 -19.28
CA ASN A 874 -2.71 3.01 -18.70
C ASN A 874 -3.27 4.37 -19.15
N ARG A 875 -4.49 4.42 -19.70
CA ARG A 875 -5.30 5.65 -19.70
C ARG A 875 -6.02 5.78 -18.37
N PHE A 876 -5.30 6.28 -17.37
CA PHE A 876 -5.95 7.00 -16.28
C PHE A 876 -6.65 8.22 -16.91
N PHE A 877 -7.94 8.42 -16.61
CA PHE A 877 -8.72 9.53 -17.16
C PHE A 877 -9.14 10.48 -16.03
N GLU A 878 -8.37 11.54 -15.84
CA GLU A 878 -8.90 12.77 -15.26
C GLU A 878 -9.60 13.55 -16.38
N GLY A 879 -10.84 13.98 -16.14
CA GLY A 879 -11.55 14.92 -17.01
C GLY A 879 -12.06 14.35 -18.35
N ILE A 880 -13.34 14.01 -18.38
CA ILE A 880 -14.36 14.82 -19.07
C ILE A 880 -15.65 14.70 -18.24
N ALA A 881 -16.29 15.82 -17.98
CA ALA A 881 -17.63 15.97 -17.42
C ALA A 881 -18.43 16.89 -18.35
#